data_AF-A0A8H7R0G7-F1
#
_entry.id   AF-A0A8H7R0G7-F1
#
_cell.length_a   1.000
_cell.length_b   1.000
_cell.length_c   1.000
_cell.angle_alpha   90.00
_cell.angle_beta   90.00
_cell.angle_gamma   90.00
#
_symmetry.space_group_name_H-M   'P 1'
#
loop_
_entity.id
_entity.type
_entity.pdbx_description
1 polymer ?
#
loop_
_entity_poly.entity_id
_entity_poly.type
_entity_poly.pdbx_seq_one_letter_code
_entity_poly.pdbx_strand_id
1 'polypeptide(L)'
;MKGILASICALALLGISTATFPNDLFYHHHPDLVLDTNKNQIANKYSQPQDNGRGGRGHYRQSFPPPPNFPPSRDLYHGNPGRESYSNSGGGPPNRANYGHRDNRGRHEPRSVAPVQKLSYNKDGSIKWANKVADTSDQQQDQGQQQQQDQGQQDYGQYDGQDQQQQNSQSQGQNKGYYKGNDNYYGNKGSNGNSRNSGKSSNNNYYGGSNNQQQSQQNDYYDSYDSYSGAAGFAGGIRLAGAFPDDGYSRGEGTFYDLETRVGSCGKQNKNSEFVVALNTEQMGEDGRNNPNCGKDIEVIGPSGKSVQVTVVDSCKTCKSGGLDLSPAAYEEIGDFSHGSVPIKWNKILSKQADFSQQSIDKDKLPEKYGPFYFDQPIDHFSLNQTTFKHRYWANTDAYKPGGPVILYNAGETPADGRSFYVVNSTMAELAKKLDGIIIVMEHRFYGKSMPAPTFSAKSLATLNTKQALEDIASFIKDLKLPNLDTELPPAPETKYIVYGGSYSGNLAAWMRQKYPHLVFAAVPSSAPVQMSYNYYQYFDPIRKYGPKHCIQALHSVILYVDHVLFSPIGQKTALKKKFGAEDLEHDDDFAELLSYPLGLWQEMTPAKNPFVDDFCTIFDGATSIHEYVEAYGGYIKNIIKKACDKDETVNECLDTHDPRSKMYLDETDESRAWFWQVCTEYAYWQTGAPIWKPTIVSRKLDTAWFQRQCPLMFGEHDVLKRPIWREINREYEGWHTSLDRVFWIDGEWDPWRTLSVQSDDAPNRYDWKEDAKYAVLPESVHHWDFYVSDTISDAIKNTQDNVYNTIKQWIDQANQDSSYIILQYQTPNK
;
A
#
# COMPACT_ATOMS: atom_id res chain seq x y z
N MET A 1 48.26 16.38 -4.27
CA MET A 1 48.50 14.93 -4.19
C MET A 1 49.63 14.51 -5.16
N LYS A 2 50.92 14.62 -4.79
CA LYS A 2 52.05 14.09 -5.60
C LYS A 2 53.20 13.45 -4.78
N GLY A 3 53.04 13.27 -3.47
CA GLY A 3 54.07 12.71 -2.57
C GLY A 3 53.74 11.36 -1.91
N ILE A 4 52.54 10.82 -2.09
CA ILE A 4 52.06 9.60 -1.39
C ILE A 4 52.13 8.35 -2.27
N LEU A 5 52.12 8.50 -3.60
CA LEU A 5 52.24 7.40 -4.57
C LEU A 5 53.67 6.80 -4.65
N ALA A 6 54.69 7.46 -4.09
CA ALA A 6 56.07 6.98 -4.14
C ALA A 6 56.37 5.84 -3.14
N SER A 7 55.64 5.77 -2.02
CA SER A 7 55.96 4.82 -0.93
C SER A 7 55.36 3.42 -1.11
N ILE A 8 54.33 3.28 -1.96
CA ILE A 8 53.59 2.01 -2.10
C ILE A 8 54.30 1.04 -3.07
N CYS A 9 54.99 1.56 -4.10
CA CYS A 9 55.76 0.73 -5.04
C CYS A 9 57.04 0.11 -4.44
N ALA A 10 57.47 0.53 -3.25
CA ALA A 10 58.73 0.07 -2.64
C ALA A 10 58.63 -1.29 -1.93
N LEU A 11 57.42 -1.73 -1.55
CA LEU A 11 57.22 -2.96 -0.77
C LEU A 11 56.79 -4.18 -1.62
N ALA A 12 56.49 -3.99 -2.90
CA ALA A 12 56.13 -5.06 -3.83
C ALA A 12 57.35 -5.81 -4.45
N LEU A 13 58.58 -5.47 -4.03
CA LEU A 13 59.84 -5.95 -4.64
C LEU A 13 60.67 -6.91 -3.77
N LEU A 14 60.18 -7.30 -2.60
CA LEU A 14 60.84 -8.30 -1.73
C LEU A 14 59.97 -9.55 -1.61
N GLY A 15 59.97 -10.37 -2.67
CA GLY A 15 59.28 -11.64 -2.70
C GLY A 15 59.92 -12.66 -1.75
N ILE A 16 59.29 -12.87 -0.60
CA ILE A 16 59.63 -13.94 0.37
C ILE A 16 58.38 -14.79 0.58
N SER A 17 58.52 -16.10 0.36
CA SER A 17 57.47 -17.08 0.60
C SER A 17 57.55 -17.67 2.01
N THR A 18 56.41 -18.24 2.46
CA THR A 18 56.26 -19.11 3.64
C THR A 18 56.69 -18.56 5.02
N ALA A 19 55.69 -18.18 5.82
CA ALA A 19 55.71 -18.26 7.28
C ALA A 19 54.26 -18.39 7.80
N THR A 20 54.05 -19.03 8.96
CA THR A 20 52.73 -19.28 9.55
C THR A 20 52.71 -18.98 11.05
N PHE A 21 51.56 -18.44 11.54
CA PHE A 21 51.21 -18.26 12.95
C PHE A 21 52.05 -17.24 13.76
N PRO A 22 51.60 -16.75 14.94
CA PRO A 22 50.48 -17.23 15.77
C PRO A 22 49.37 -16.20 16.09
N ASN A 23 48.38 -16.68 16.86
CA ASN A 23 47.40 -15.87 17.59
C ASN A 23 48.01 -15.20 18.84
N ASP A 24 47.18 -14.39 19.49
CA ASP A 24 47.27 -13.85 20.85
C ASP A 24 48.26 -12.70 21.12
N LEU A 25 47.96 -11.98 22.23
CA LEU A 25 48.42 -10.65 22.62
C LEU A 25 47.80 -9.52 21.75
N PHE A 26 46.97 -8.61 22.27
CA PHE A 26 46.72 -8.23 23.67
C PHE A 26 45.24 -8.28 24.07
N TYR A 27 44.97 -8.88 25.24
CA TYR A 27 43.75 -8.66 26.02
C TYR A 27 44.10 -8.70 27.51
N HIS A 28 43.89 -7.58 28.20
CA HIS A 28 43.94 -7.41 29.66
C HIS A 28 43.16 -6.12 29.98
N HIS A 29 42.37 -5.94 31.03
CA HIS A 29 41.81 -6.76 32.14
C HIS A 29 41.39 -5.70 33.22
N HIS A 30 40.38 -5.85 34.09
CA HIS A 30 39.38 -6.93 34.23
C HIS A 30 38.03 -6.40 34.86
N PRO A 31 37.28 -7.04 35.79
CA PRO A 31 35.80 -7.07 35.79
C PRO A 31 35.19 -6.07 36.81
N ASP A 32 33.90 -6.02 37.18
CA ASP A 32 32.83 -6.99 37.51
C ASP A 32 31.43 -6.36 37.25
N LEU A 33 30.27 -7.03 37.26
CA LEU A 33 29.83 -8.22 38.04
C LEU A 33 28.65 -8.94 37.31
N VAL A 34 28.44 -10.22 37.60
CA VAL A 34 27.32 -11.06 37.08
C VAL A 34 26.00 -10.78 37.81
N LEU A 35 24.87 -10.90 37.10
CA LEU A 35 23.59 -11.29 37.71
C LEU A 35 22.94 -12.44 36.91
N ASP A 36 22.44 -13.42 37.65
CA ASP A 36 21.85 -14.67 37.15
C ASP A 36 20.30 -14.59 37.13
N THR A 37 19.70 -15.55 36.45
CA THR A 37 18.27 -15.75 36.22
C THR A 37 17.46 -16.09 37.48
N ASN A 38 16.14 -15.98 37.36
CA ASN A 38 15.10 -16.55 38.24
C ASN A 38 15.00 -16.04 39.68
N LYS A 39 14.03 -15.13 39.91
CA LYS A 39 13.06 -15.27 41.01
C LYS A 39 11.75 -14.51 40.76
N ASN A 40 10.65 -15.08 41.26
CA ASN A 40 9.29 -14.56 41.11
C ASN A 40 8.95 -13.45 42.13
N GLN A 41 7.81 -12.79 41.88
CA GLN A 41 6.96 -11.99 42.80
C GLN A 41 7.13 -10.46 42.87
N ILE A 42 6.25 -9.77 42.13
CA ILE A 42 5.20 -8.84 42.63
C ILE A 42 5.58 -7.89 43.81
N ALA A 43 5.57 -6.57 43.57
CA ALA A 43 4.81 -5.59 44.39
C ALA A 43 4.85 -4.14 43.83
N ASN A 44 3.75 -3.40 44.01
CA ASN A 44 3.65 -1.95 43.77
C ASN A 44 4.16 -1.12 44.97
N LYS A 45 4.78 0.06 44.74
CA LYS A 45 4.19 1.39 45.08
C LYS A 45 5.17 2.61 45.00
N TYR A 46 4.72 3.64 44.26
CA TYR A 46 4.58 5.07 44.63
C TYR A 46 5.71 5.91 45.32
N SER A 47 5.62 7.22 45.01
CA SER A 47 6.05 8.41 45.77
C SER A 47 7.56 8.75 45.93
N GLN A 48 8.01 9.67 45.06
CA GLN A 48 8.52 11.04 45.33
C GLN A 48 9.63 11.29 46.40
N PRO A 49 10.54 12.27 46.17
CA PRO A 49 11.80 12.40 46.92
C PRO A 49 11.76 13.39 48.11
N GLN A 50 12.86 13.46 48.86
CA GLN A 50 13.22 14.61 49.71
C GLN A 50 14.63 15.12 49.43
N ASP A 51 14.81 16.40 49.75
CA ASP A 51 15.96 17.24 49.42
C ASP A 51 17.07 17.22 50.51
N ASN A 52 18.23 17.81 50.19
CA ASN A 52 19.40 18.24 51.01
C ASN A 52 20.75 17.67 50.48
N GLY A 53 21.83 18.47 50.35
CA GLY A 53 21.90 19.93 50.44
C GLY A 53 23.33 20.51 50.61
N ARG A 54 23.72 21.40 49.67
CA ARG A 54 24.80 22.43 49.73
C ARG A 54 26.29 22.02 49.59
N GLY A 55 26.97 22.70 48.64
CA GLY A 55 28.42 23.00 48.65
C GLY A 55 29.22 22.49 47.44
N GLY A 56 29.98 23.30 46.69
CA GLY A 56 30.05 24.77 46.68
C GLY A 56 31.17 25.39 45.80
N ARG A 57 30.78 25.95 44.64
CA ARG A 57 31.52 26.90 43.76
C ARG A 57 32.82 26.46 43.05
N GLY A 58 32.80 26.59 41.72
CA GLY A 58 33.96 26.76 40.84
C GLY A 58 33.47 27.20 39.45
N HIS A 59 33.98 28.31 38.89
CA HIS A 59 33.50 28.88 37.62
C HIS A 59 34.51 28.69 36.49
N TYR A 60 34.03 28.38 35.28
CA TYR A 60 34.35 29.10 34.04
C TYR A 60 33.22 28.89 33.01
N ARG A 61 33.06 29.82 32.05
CA ARG A 61 31.93 29.83 31.10
C ARG A 61 32.33 30.44 29.75
N GLN A 62 32.18 29.68 28.66
CA GLN A 62 31.95 30.14 27.28
C GLN A 62 31.03 29.08 26.64
N SER A 63 29.86 29.29 26.03
CA SER A 63 29.16 30.39 25.34
C SER A 63 29.19 30.28 23.81
N PHE A 64 28.18 29.63 23.23
CA PHE A 64 27.79 29.71 21.82
C PHE A 64 26.40 30.37 21.70
N PRO A 65 26.14 31.20 20.68
CA PRO A 65 24.87 31.93 20.51
C PRO A 65 23.82 31.20 19.63
N PRO A 66 22.52 31.57 19.73
CA PRO A 66 21.42 31.02 18.92
C PRO A 66 21.23 31.74 17.56
N PRO A 67 20.43 31.17 16.62
CA PRO A 67 20.14 31.78 15.32
C PRO A 67 19.03 32.87 15.38
N PRO A 68 19.06 33.90 14.51
CA PRO A 68 18.00 34.90 14.37
C PRO A 68 17.04 34.64 13.18
N ASN A 69 15.81 35.17 13.28
CA ASN A 69 14.77 35.11 12.24
C ASN A 69 14.84 36.29 11.24
N PHE A 70 14.28 36.12 10.04
CA PHE A 70 13.97 37.18 9.09
C PHE A 70 12.46 37.53 9.07
N PRO A 71 12.07 38.81 9.21
CA PRO A 71 10.75 39.33 8.85
C PRO A 71 10.76 40.10 7.49
N PRO A 72 9.61 40.55 6.94
CA PRO A 72 9.43 40.71 5.49
C PRO A 72 9.46 42.15 4.95
N SER A 73 9.43 42.27 3.61
CA SER A 73 9.18 43.51 2.86
C SER A 73 7.94 43.38 1.95
N ARG A 74 7.18 44.46 1.77
CA ARG A 74 5.99 44.54 0.92
C ARG A 74 6.18 45.54 -0.23
N ASP A 75 5.50 45.25 -1.35
CA ASP A 75 4.92 46.13 -2.37
C ASP A 75 5.33 47.61 -2.48
N LEU A 76 5.59 48.08 -3.72
CA LEU A 76 4.82 49.20 -4.29
C LEU A 76 4.89 49.27 -5.84
N TYR A 77 3.97 50.03 -6.42
CA TYR A 77 3.66 50.11 -7.87
C TYR A 77 4.35 51.28 -8.60
N HIS A 78 4.44 51.16 -9.95
CA HIS A 78 4.29 52.16 -11.03
C HIS A 78 5.22 51.81 -12.23
N GLY A 79 4.85 51.91 -13.51
CA GLY A 79 3.59 52.34 -14.16
C GLY A 79 3.53 51.99 -15.67
N ASN A 80 2.41 52.30 -16.34
CA ASN A 80 2.06 51.97 -17.75
C ASN A 80 2.64 53.01 -18.76
N PRO A 81 2.74 52.80 -20.10
CA PRO A 81 1.56 52.75 -21.00
C PRO A 81 1.64 51.98 -22.37
N GLY A 82 0.46 51.73 -23.00
CA GLY A 82 0.23 51.33 -24.43
C GLY A 82 -0.65 50.07 -24.55
N ARG A 83 -1.89 50.04 -25.12
CA ARG A 83 -2.48 50.47 -26.42
C ARG A 83 -1.77 49.83 -27.62
N GLU A 84 -2.46 49.24 -28.62
CA GLU A 84 -3.81 49.41 -29.22
C GLU A 84 -4.53 48.03 -29.38
N SER A 85 -5.84 47.78 -29.31
CA SER A 85 -7.12 48.42 -29.72
C SER A 85 -7.63 48.13 -31.16
N TYR A 86 -8.64 47.25 -31.28
CA TYR A 86 -9.65 47.21 -32.36
C TYR A 86 -11.00 46.71 -31.82
N SER A 87 -12.12 46.92 -32.55
CA SER A 87 -13.46 47.07 -31.93
C SER A 87 -14.68 46.67 -32.79
N ASN A 88 -15.79 46.29 -32.12
CA ASN A 88 -17.20 46.28 -32.61
C ASN A 88 -17.53 45.25 -33.72
N SER A 89 -18.78 44.81 -33.97
CA SER A 89 -20.13 44.98 -33.38
C SER A 89 -21.05 43.86 -33.96
N GLY A 90 -22.27 43.53 -33.49
CA GLY A 90 -23.13 43.99 -32.40
C GLY A 90 -24.62 43.60 -32.68
N GLY A 91 -25.51 43.55 -31.67
CA GLY A 91 -26.95 43.28 -31.87
C GLY A 91 -27.65 42.52 -30.72
N GLY A 92 -28.96 42.74 -30.55
CA GLY A 92 -29.88 42.13 -29.54
C GLY A 92 -31.30 42.66 -29.81
N PRO A 93 -32.20 42.88 -28.82
CA PRO A 93 -32.53 42.17 -27.57
C PRO A 93 -33.83 41.31 -27.84
N PRO A 94 -34.88 41.15 -26.99
CA PRO A 94 -35.08 41.22 -25.52
C PRO A 94 -35.58 39.83 -24.98
N ASN A 95 -36.25 39.59 -23.83
CA ASN A 95 -36.76 40.32 -22.64
C ASN A 95 -36.33 39.53 -21.37
N ARG A 96 -36.30 39.99 -20.11
CA ARG A 96 -36.89 41.12 -19.34
C ARG A 96 -38.16 40.80 -18.51
N ALA A 97 -37.94 40.56 -17.22
CA ALA A 97 -38.86 40.80 -16.08
C ALA A 97 -38.03 41.42 -14.92
N ASN A 98 -38.65 42.04 -13.92
CA ASN A 98 -38.02 43.04 -13.04
C ASN A 98 -38.06 42.74 -11.53
N TYR A 99 -37.31 43.58 -10.78
CA TYR A 99 -37.28 43.83 -9.32
C TYR A 99 -36.31 42.97 -8.48
N GLY A 100 -35.48 43.56 -7.60
CA GLY A 100 -35.23 45.01 -7.38
C GLY A 100 -34.12 45.30 -6.36
N HIS A 101 -33.34 46.36 -6.57
CA HIS A 101 -32.20 46.75 -5.71
C HIS A 101 -32.61 47.41 -4.38
N ARG A 102 -31.82 47.15 -3.33
CA ARG A 102 -31.38 48.16 -2.37
C ARG A 102 -29.91 47.93 -2.00
N ASP A 103 -29.07 48.97 -2.16
CA ASP A 103 -27.71 49.00 -1.60
C ASP A 103 -27.76 49.05 -0.07
N ASN A 104 -26.76 48.46 0.59
CA ASN A 104 -26.14 49.10 1.74
C ASN A 104 -24.66 48.70 1.88
N ARG A 105 -23.73 49.65 1.70
CA ARG A 105 -22.29 49.38 1.75
C ARG A 105 -21.72 49.66 3.14
N GLY A 106 -21.80 48.68 4.03
CA GLY A 106 -21.08 48.69 5.29
C GLY A 106 -19.58 48.42 5.08
N ARG A 107 -18.70 49.33 5.52
CA ARG A 107 -17.26 49.03 5.62
C ARG A 107 -17.03 48.16 6.87
N HIS A 108 -16.29 47.06 6.71
CA HIS A 108 -15.66 46.37 7.84
C HIS A 108 -14.14 46.48 7.74
N GLU A 109 -13.59 47.32 8.62
CA GLU A 109 -12.18 47.29 9.01
C GLU A 109 -12.05 46.58 10.39
N PRO A 110 -10.83 46.18 10.82
CA PRO A 110 -10.66 44.99 11.64
C PRO A 110 -11.08 45.14 13.11
N ARG A 111 -11.54 44.04 13.71
CA ARG A 111 -11.67 43.93 15.17
C ARG A 111 -10.28 43.76 15.79
N SER A 112 -10.06 44.51 16.87
CA SER A 112 -8.82 44.54 17.64
C SER A 112 -8.51 43.22 18.35
N VAL A 113 -7.25 42.82 18.35
CA VAL A 113 -6.73 41.70 19.17
C VAL A 113 -6.65 42.13 20.64
N ALA A 114 -7.11 41.28 21.57
CA ALA A 114 -6.98 41.54 23.01
C ALA A 114 -5.52 41.37 23.49
N PRO A 115 -5.05 42.13 24.48
CA PRO A 115 -3.65 42.12 24.90
C PRO A 115 -3.25 40.80 25.58
N VAL A 116 -2.13 40.23 25.15
CA VAL A 116 -1.53 39.03 25.77
C VAL A 116 -1.02 39.37 27.17
N GLN A 117 -1.63 38.77 28.20
CA GLN A 117 -1.08 38.83 29.57
C GLN A 117 0.21 38.01 29.65
N LYS A 118 1.32 38.65 30.00
CA LYS A 118 2.55 37.93 30.36
C LYS A 118 2.36 37.25 31.72
N LEU A 119 2.19 35.92 31.69
CA LEU A 119 2.45 35.09 32.87
C LEU A 119 3.86 35.37 33.38
N SER A 120 3.96 35.69 34.66
CA SER A 120 5.23 35.85 35.37
C SER A 120 5.21 34.98 36.61
N TYR A 121 6.31 34.25 36.81
CA TYR A 121 6.46 33.26 37.86
C TYR A 121 7.24 33.86 39.03
N ASN A 122 6.84 33.50 40.25
CA ASN A 122 7.71 33.66 41.41
C ASN A 122 8.96 32.76 41.27
N LYS A 123 10.03 33.06 42.01
CA LYS A 123 11.26 32.22 42.01
C LYS A 123 11.07 30.81 42.57
N ASP A 124 9.89 30.51 43.13
CA ASP A 124 9.43 29.21 43.60
C ASP A 124 8.49 28.48 42.61
N GLY A 125 8.19 29.08 41.46
CA GLY A 125 7.32 28.50 40.42
C GLY A 125 5.82 28.79 40.59
N SER A 126 5.38 29.45 41.66
CA SER A 126 3.96 29.77 41.87
C SER A 126 3.44 30.90 40.96
N ILE A 127 2.16 30.78 40.57
CA ILE A 127 1.41 31.75 39.75
C ILE A 127 0.39 32.48 40.64
N LYS A 128 0.17 33.77 40.41
CA LYS A 128 -0.78 34.60 41.17
C LYS A 128 -1.77 35.32 40.24
N TRP A 129 -3.07 35.06 40.41
CA TRP A 129 -4.14 35.76 39.69
C TRP A 129 -4.62 37.01 40.44
N ALA A 130 -5.03 38.04 39.70
CA ALA A 130 -5.68 39.24 40.23
C ALA A 130 -6.70 39.80 39.22
N ASN A 131 -7.97 39.90 39.63
CA ASN A 131 -9.06 40.43 38.81
C ASN A 131 -9.50 41.82 39.30
N LYS A 132 -9.53 42.84 38.42
CA LYS A 132 -10.51 43.95 38.46
C LYS A 132 -10.52 44.87 37.23
N VAL A 133 -11.62 44.76 36.46
CA VAL A 133 -12.51 45.81 35.90
C VAL A 133 -11.99 47.27 35.71
N ALA A 134 -12.10 47.76 34.46
CA ALA A 134 -12.22 49.17 33.99
C ALA A 134 -11.02 50.14 34.25
N ASP A 135 -10.87 51.31 33.59
CA ASP A 135 -11.72 52.05 32.63
C ASP A 135 -10.87 52.84 31.59
N THR A 136 -11.55 53.60 30.72
CA THR A 136 -11.18 54.54 29.62
C THR A 136 -9.96 55.49 29.73
N SER A 137 -9.46 55.89 28.53
CA SER A 137 -9.11 57.26 28.07
C SER A 137 -7.73 57.51 27.39
N ASP A 138 -7.80 57.96 26.13
CA ASP A 138 -7.04 59.01 25.39
C ASP A 138 -5.51 59.25 25.43
N GLN A 139 -5.02 59.73 24.25
CA GLN A 139 -3.84 60.60 24.02
C GLN A 139 -2.42 60.01 24.25
N GLN A 140 -1.34 60.49 23.63
CA GLN A 140 -1.07 61.18 22.33
C GLN A 140 0.46 61.15 22.08
N GLN A 141 0.93 61.17 20.80
CA GLN A 141 2.28 61.65 20.40
C GLN A 141 3.51 60.89 20.99
N ASP A 142 4.78 61.04 20.55
CA ASP A 142 5.37 61.53 19.29
C ASP A 142 6.70 60.77 18.98
N GLN A 143 7.45 61.22 17.95
CA GLN A 143 8.90 61.12 17.69
C GLN A 143 9.82 60.39 18.71
N GLY A 144 10.89 59.67 18.32
CA GLY A 144 11.53 59.51 17.00
C GLY A 144 13.07 59.60 17.10
N GLN A 145 13.79 59.42 15.97
CA GLN A 145 15.25 59.68 15.81
C GLN A 145 16.22 58.73 16.57
N GLN A 146 17.49 58.50 16.17
CA GLN A 146 18.25 58.72 14.92
C GLN A 146 19.59 57.93 14.94
N GLN A 147 20.14 57.59 13.75
CA GLN A 147 21.60 57.60 13.41
C GLN A 147 22.55 56.60 14.15
N GLN A 148 23.78 56.29 13.71
CA GLN A 148 24.57 56.59 12.49
C GLN A 148 25.71 55.55 12.28
N GLN A 149 26.33 55.55 11.08
CA GLN A 149 27.76 55.27 10.82
C GLN A 149 28.35 53.85 11.09
N ASP A 150 29.42 53.40 10.40
CA ASP A 150 29.88 53.66 9.02
C ASP A 150 30.95 52.62 8.60
N GLN A 151 31.22 52.49 7.28
CA GLN A 151 32.47 52.01 6.63
C GLN A 151 33.09 50.64 7.03
N GLY A 152 33.63 49.80 6.12
CA GLY A 152 33.68 49.83 4.66
C GLY A 152 34.79 48.91 4.08
N GLN A 153 34.63 48.47 2.80
CA GLN A 153 35.68 47.93 1.89
C GLN A 153 36.33 46.55 2.25
N GLN A 154 36.78 45.69 1.31
CA GLN A 154 36.79 45.68 -0.17
C GLN A 154 36.99 44.24 -0.75
N ASP A 155 36.56 44.00 -2.00
CA ASP A 155 37.09 43.12 -3.09
C ASP A 155 37.55 41.66 -2.81
N TYR A 156 37.44 40.64 -3.68
CA TYR A 156 36.94 40.46 -5.08
C TYR A 156 36.42 38.99 -5.20
N GLY A 157 35.92 38.42 -6.32
CA GLY A 157 35.86 38.80 -7.75
C GLY A 157 35.00 37.77 -8.55
N GLN A 158 35.23 37.60 -9.87
CA GLN A 158 34.36 36.79 -10.76
C GLN A 158 35.11 36.21 -12.01
N TYR A 159 34.40 35.91 -13.12
CA TYR A 159 34.84 35.45 -14.48
C TYR A 159 35.11 33.93 -14.69
N ASP A 160 34.86 33.32 -15.86
CA ASP A 160 33.87 33.52 -16.96
C ASP A 160 33.87 32.30 -17.92
N GLY A 161 33.21 32.34 -19.10
CA GLY A 161 33.32 31.30 -20.15
C GLY A 161 33.14 31.80 -21.60
N GLN A 162 33.59 31.05 -22.61
CA GLN A 162 33.32 31.30 -24.05
C GLN A 162 33.66 30.12 -25.00
N ASP A 163 33.33 30.27 -26.28
CA ASP A 163 33.16 29.23 -27.34
C ASP A 163 34.41 28.72 -28.09
N GLN A 164 34.23 27.67 -28.91
CA GLN A 164 34.83 27.59 -30.26
C GLN A 164 34.08 26.64 -31.23
N GLN A 165 34.34 26.76 -32.55
CA GLN A 165 33.63 26.09 -33.66
C GLN A 165 34.58 25.37 -34.65
N GLN A 166 34.09 24.31 -35.33
CA GLN A 166 34.22 24.03 -36.78
C GLN A 166 33.39 22.77 -37.15
N GLN A 167 32.49 22.79 -38.14
CA GLN A 167 32.69 22.45 -39.58
C GLN A 167 33.20 21.00 -39.83
N ASN A 168 32.71 20.19 -40.78
CA ASN A 168 31.70 20.32 -41.87
C ASN A 168 31.29 18.87 -42.35
N SER A 169 30.43 18.54 -43.34
CA SER A 169 29.60 19.25 -44.35
C SER A 169 28.62 18.28 -45.07
N GLN A 170 27.46 18.79 -45.54
CA GLN A 170 26.67 18.34 -46.74
C GLN A 170 25.96 16.95 -46.78
N SER A 171 24.83 16.75 -47.51
CA SER A 171 23.78 17.66 -48.04
C SER A 171 22.59 16.93 -48.70
N GLN A 172 21.38 17.55 -48.66
CA GLN A 172 20.20 17.33 -49.56
C GLN A 172 19.49 15.94 -49.50
N GLY A 173 18.17 15.82 -49.78
CA GLY A 173 17.15 16.86 -49.98
C GLY A 173 15.78 16.34 -50.51
N GLN A 174 14.73 17.15 -50.32
CA GLN A 174 13.42 17.18 -51.01
C GLN A 174 12.47 15.95 -51.04
N ASN A 175 11.46 16.02 -50.15
CA ASN A 175 10.05 16.27 -50.52
C ASN A 175 9.47 15.64 -51.82
N LYS A 176 8.64 14.59 -51.65
CA LYS A 176 7.28 14.40 -52.25
C LYS A 176 6.68 13.06 -51.83
N GLY A 177 5.35 12.95 -51.82
CA GLY A 177 4.65 11.65 -51.75
C GLY A 177 3.63 11.52 -52.89
N TYR A 178 3.16 10.29 -53.18
CA TYR A 178 1.83 10.01 -53.74
C TYR A 178 1.48 8.51 -53.63
N TYR A 179 0.24 8.17 -54.03
CA TYR A 179 -0.46 6.90 -53.85
C TYR A 179 0.02 5.68 -54.67
N LYS A 180 -0.41 4.50 -54.21
CA LYS A 180 -0.73 3.24 -54.94
C LYS A 180 0.41 2.41 -55.56
N GLY A 181 0.44 1.13 -55.17
CA GLY A 181 -0.27 0.13 -55.98
C GLY A 181 0.52 -1.09 -56.48
N ASN A 182 0.30 -2.22 -55.81
CA ASN A 182 0.08 -3.57 -56.35
C ASN A 182 1.02 -4.25 -57.39
N ASP A 183 1.20 -5.56 -57.16
CA ASP A 183 1.36 -6.63 -58.16
C ASP A 183 2.66 -6.72 -59.01
N ASN A 184 3.18 -7.91 -59.37
CA ASN A 184 3.15 -9.23 -58.71
C ASN A 184 4.16 -10.20 -59.40
N TYR A 185 4.33 -11.41 -58.83
CA TYR A 185 4.72 -12.67 -59.49
C TYR A 185 6.15 -12.98 -59.99
N TYR A 186 6.60 -14.17 -59.55
CA TYR A 186 7.43 -15.24 -60.15
C TYR A 186 8.64 -15.61 -59.26
N GLY A 187 8.90 -16.87 -58.87
CA GLY A 187 8.28 -18.20 -59.10
C GLY A 187 9.32 -19.29 -58.72
N ASN A 188 9.12 -20.61 -58.71
CA ASN A 188 7.98 -21.53 -58.92
C ASN A 188 8.45 -22.99 -58.55
N LYS A 189 7.53 -23.98 -58.47
CA LYS A 189 7.70 -25.45 -58.22
C LYS A 189 7.91 -25.85 -56.75
N GLY A 190 7.24 -26.85 -56.14
CA GLY A 190 6.24 -27.83 -56.63
C GLY A 190 6.82 -29.20 -56.98
N SER A 191 6.19 -30.37 -56.73
CA SER A 191 4.90 -30.74 -56.09
C SER A 191 5.08 -32.17 -55.45
N ASN A 192 4.13 -33.06 -55.09
CA ASN A 192 2.67 -33.28 -55.26
C ASN A 192 2.25 -34.37 -54.20
N GLY A 193 1.00 -34.82 -53.97
CA GLY A 193 -0.34 -34.50 -54.48
C GLY A 193 -1.40 -35.59 -54.10
N ASN A 194 -2.67 -35.42 -54.50
CA ASN A 194 -3.82 -36.38 -54.44
C ASN A 194 -4.43 -36.72 -53.05
N SER A 195 -5.74 -37.04 -52.89
CA SER A 195 -6.89 -36.99 -53.83
C SER A 195 -8.30 -37.18 -53.17
N ARG A 196 -9.24 -36.26 -53.48
CA ARG A 196 -10.70 -36.46 -53.74
C ARG A 196 -11.73 -36.85 -52.63
N ASN A 197 -12.60 -35.88 -52.33
CA ASN A 197 -14.04 -35.81 -52.72
C ASN A 197 -15.13 -36.72 -52.08
N SER A 198 -16.11 -36.11 -51.40
CA SER A 198 -17.56 -36.07 -51.82
C SER A 198 -18.44 -35.35 -50.76
N GLY A 199 -19.61 -34.77 -51.12
CA GLY A 199 -20.53 -34.20 -50.09
C GLY A 199 -21.47 -33.02 -50.38
N LYS A 200 -21.92 -32.79 -51.63
CA LYS A 200 -23.15 -32.06 -52.06
C LYS A 200 -23.94 -31.12 -51.09
N SER A 201 -24.11 -29.86 -51.55
CA SER A 201 -25.42 -29.14 -51.69
C SER A 201 -26.14 -28.63 -50.41
N SER A 202 -26.91 -27.51 -50.38
CA SER A 202 -27.55 -26.71 -51.46
C SER A 202 -27.74 -25.22 -51.10
N ASN A 203 -28.15 -24.41 -52.10
CA ASN A 203 -28.70 -23.04 -52.03
C ASN A 203 -29.91 -22.93 -51.04
N ASN A 204 -30.46 -21.75 -50.65
CA ASN A 204 -30.70 -20.54 -51.46
C ASN A 204 -31.04 -19.25 -50.66
N ASN A 205 -31.15 -18.13 -51.37
CA ASN A 205 -31.41 -16.74 -50.92
C ASN A 205 -32.90 -16.46 -50.51
N TYR A 206 -33.17 -15.48 -49.62
CA TYR A 206 -33.82 -14.18 -49.96
C TYR A 206 -34.07 -13.21 -48.75
N TYR A 207 -33.85 -11.90 -49.00
CA TYR A 207 -34.38 -10.65 -48.37
C TYR A 207 -35.13 -10.64 -47.01
N GLY A 208 -34.59 -9.88 -46.04
CA GLY A 208 -35.04 -8.49 -45.71
C GLY A 208 -36.21 -8.23 -44.73
N GLY A 209 -36.04 -7.25 -43.81
CA GLY A 209 -37.13 -6.58 -43.07
C GLY A 209 -36.89 -6.34 -41.58
N SER A 210 -36.98 -5.08 -41.11
CA SER A 210 -36.70 -4.66 -39.72
C SER A 210 -37.85 -4.88 -38.75
N ASN A 211 -37.57 -5.28 -37.49
CA ASN A 211 -37.68 -4.41 -36.30
C ASN A 211 -37.50 -5.14 -34.94
N ASN A 212 -37.21 -4.34 -33.91
CA ASN A 212 -37.07 -4.67 -32.48
C ASN A 212 -37.87 -5.87 -31.94
N GLN A 213 -37.19 -6.80 -31.26
CA GLN A 213 -37.28 -6.96 -29.78
C GLN A 213 -36.26 -7.97 -29.22
N GLN A 214 -35.91 -7.77 -27.94
CA GLN A 214 -35.40 -8.76 -26.97
C GLN A 214 -34.39 -9.84 -27.45
N GLN A 215 -33.12 -9.66 -27.10
CA GLN A 215 -32.21 -10.79 -26.85
C GLN A 215 -32.08 -11.02 -25.34
N SER A 216 -32.66 -12.11 -24.86
CA SER A 216 -32.27 -12.71 -23.59
C SER A 216 -30.87 -13.31 -23.72
N GLN A 217 -29.91 -12.81 -22.95
CA GLN A 217 -28.65 -13.51 -22.74
C GLN A 217 -28.91 -14.77 -21.91
N GLN A 218 -28.23 -15.86 -22.24
CA GLN A 218 -28.27 -17.11 -21.49
C GLN A 218 -26.86 -17.40 -21.00
N ASN A 219 -26.75 -17.83 -19.74
CA ASN A 219 -25.47 -17.96 -19.03
C ASN A 219 -24.57 -19.02 -19.68
N ASP A 220 -23.26 -18.79 -19.65
CA ASP A 220 -22.29 -19.88 -19.54
C ASP A 220 -21.15 -19.48 -18.59
N TYR A 221 -20.82 -20.43 -17.71
CA TYR A 221 -19.62 -20.60 -16.88
C TYR A 221 -18.87 -19.37 -16.29
N TYR A 222 -18.95 -19.24 -14.96
CA TYR A 222 -18.00 -18.44 -14.16
C TYR A 222 -16.88 -19.36 -13.64
N ASP A 223 -15.61 -19.04 -13.95
CA ASP A 223 -14.48 -19.41 -13.11
C ASP A 223 -14.10 -18.19 -12.24
N SER A 224 -14.10 -18.37 -10.92
CA SER A 224 -13.71 -17.34 -9.96
C SER A 224 -12.21 -17.37 -9.71
N TYR A 225 -11.48 -16.41 -10.30
CA TYR A 225 -10.09 -16.17 -9.94
C TYR A 225 -10.02 -15.41 -8.61
N ASP A 226 -9.58 -16.08 -7.56
CA ASP A 226 -9.28 -15.46 -6.26
C ASP A 226 -8.04 -14.56 -6.35
N SER A 227 -8.25 -13.30 -6.73
CA SER A 227 -7.21 -12.26 -6.70
C SER A 227 -6.97 -11.77 -5.27
N TYR A 228 -6.27 -12.58 -4.48
CA TYR A 228 -5.60 -12.11 -3.26
C TYR A 228 -4.66 -10.95 -3.62
N SER A 229 -4.61 -9.93 -2.76
CA SER A 229 -4.09 -8.59 -3.08
C SER A 229 -2.56 -8.49 -3.08
N GLY A 230 -1.90 -9.17 -4.02
CA GLY A 230 -0.46 -9.10 -4.20
C GLY A 230 0.03 -7.70 -4.58
N ALA A 231 0.92 -7.15 -3.75
CA ALA A 231 1.83 -6.03 -4.08
C ALA A 231 1.23 -4.63 -4.33
N ALA A 232 0.05 -4.29 -3.81
CA ALA A 232 -0.36 -2.88 -3.68
C ALA A 232 0.66 -2.06 -2.83
N GLY A 233 1.38 -2.75 -1.95
CA GLY A 233 2.40 -2.21 -1.04
C GLY A 233 3.74 -1.80 -1.67
N PHE A 234 3.96 -1.90 -2.99
CA PHE A 234 5.18 -1.39 -3.64
C PHE A 234 4.87 -0.37 -4.74
N ALA A 235 5.38 0.85 -4.61
CA ALA A 235 5.02 2.02 -5.41
C ALA A 235 5.66 2.06 -6.82
N GLY A 236 5.72 0.92 -7.51
CA GLY A 236 6.28 0.74 -8.85
C GLY A 236 7.02 -0.56 -9.06
N GLY A 237 6.65 -1.63 -8.35
CA GLY A 237 7.33 -2.92 -8.45
C GLY A 237 7.19 -3.55 -9.84
N ILE A 238 8.19 -4.36 -10.22
CA ILE A 238 8.16 -5.18 -11.43
C ILE A 238 6.99 -6.17 -11.34
N ARG A 239 6.45 -6.65 -12.47
CA ARG A 239 5.32 -7.63 -12.53
C ARG A 239 5.70 -9.02 -12.01
N LEU A 240 6.02 -9.13 -10.72
CA LEU A 240 6.10 -10.38 -9.95
C LEU A 240 4.72 -10.81 -9.41
N ALA A 241 3.62 -10.25 -9.92
CA ALA A 241 2.24 -10.42 -9.43
C ALA A 241 1.67 -11.85 -9.52
N GLY A 242 2.45 -12.84 -9.99
CA GLY A 242 2.13 -14.27 -9.93
C GLY A 242 3.00 -15.10 -8.96
N ALA A 243 3.99 -14.50 -8.27
CA ALA A 243 4.96 -15.25 -7.47
C ALA A 243 4.40 -15.87 -6.17
N PHE A 244 3.28 -15.34 -5.67
CA PHE A 244 2.62 -15.84 -4.46
C PHE A 244 1.11 -16.00 -4.68
N PRO A 245 0.70 -17.24 -4.99
CA PRO A 245 -0.33 -17.87 -4.17
C PRO A 245 0.30 -18.98 -3.33
N ASP A 246 0.28 -18.81 -2.00
CA ASP A 246 0.10 -19.97 -1.12
C ASP A 246 -1.39 -20.32 -1.15
N ASP A 247 -1.75 -21.25 -2.03
CA ASP A 247 -3.10 -21.81 -2.08
C ASP A 247 -3.37 -22.81 -0.93
N GLY A 248 -2.44 -22.95 0.02
CA GLY A 248 -2.52 -23.85 1.17
C GLY A 248 -2.16 -25.30 0.84
N TYR A 249 -1.76 -25.62 -0.39
CA TYR A 249 -1.44 -26.99 -0.80
C TYR A 249 0.06 -27.30 -0.65
N SER A 250 0.37 -28.33 0.14
CA SER A 250 1.67 -29.01 0.07
C SER A 250 1.88 -29.59 -1.33
N ARG A 251 3.12 -29.56 -1.85
CA ARG A 251 3.45 -29.97 -3.22
C ARG A 251 4.64 -30.94 -3.23
N GLY A 252 4.56 -31.98 -4.04
CA GLY A 252 5.63 -32.98 -4.15
C GLY A 252 5.33 -34.05 -5.18
N GLU A 253 6.01 -35.19 -5.07
CA GLU A 253 5.74 -36.39 -5.88
C GLU A 253 4.71 -37.28 -5.19
N GLY A 254 3.70 -37.71 -5.95
CA GLY A 254 2.81 -38.82 -5.62
C GLY A 254 3.39 -40.10 -6.18
N THR A 255 3.48 -41.13 -5.34
CA THR A 255 3.91 -42.50 -5.67
C THR A 255 2.84 -43.51 -5.23
N PHE A 256 3.03 -44.81 -5.46
CA PHE A 256 2.09 -45.84 -5.01
C PHE A 256 2.78 -47.07 -4.44
N TYR A 257 2.13 -47.72 -3.47
CA TYR A 257 2.66 -48.89 -2.76
C TYR A 257 1.63 -49.99 -2.49
N ASP A 258 2.14 -51.21 -2.30
CA ASP A 258 1.33 -52.37 -1.92
C ASP A 258 1.07 -52.39 -0.41
N LEU A 259 -0.13 -51.96 -0.04
CA LEU A 259 -0.64 -51.92 1.33
C LEU A 259 -0.88 -53.31 1.94
N GLU A 260 -1.16 -54.32 1.11
CA GLU A 260 -1.57 -55.64 1.61
C GLU A 260 -0.38 -56.44 2.17
N THR A 261 0.85 -56.04 1.82
CA THR A 261 2.10 -56.62 2.32
C THR A 261 2.49 -56.21 3.75
N ARG A 262 1.94 -55.12 4.30
CA ARG A 262 2.38 -54.55 5.59
C ARG A 262 1.24 -53.97 6.43
N VAL A 263 1.53 -53.71 7.71
CA VAL A 263 0.67 -52.89 8.59
C VAL A 263 1.25 -51.49 8.60
N GLY A 264 0.44 -50.46 8.33
CA GLY A 264 0.90 -49.07 8.34
C GLY A 264 1.26 -48.56 9.74
N SER A 265 2.00 -47.46 9.83
CA SER A 265 2.45 -46.88 11.10
C SER A 265 1.29 -46.44 12.02
N CYS A 266 0.11 -46.12 11.46
CA CYS A 266 -1.12 -45.90 12.23
C CYS A 266 -1.73 -47.18 12.84
N GLY A 267 -1.16 -48.37 12.54
CA GLY A 267 -1.48 -49.63 13.20
C GLY A 267 -2.64 -50.44 12.60
N LYS A 268 -3.20 -49.99 11.47
CA LYS A 268 -4.20 -50.73 10.69
C LYS A 268 -3.53 -51.40 9.49
N GLN A 269 -4.04 -52.56 9.07
CA GLN A 269 -3.80 -53.11 7.74
C GLN A 269 -4.93 -52.66 6.82
N ASN A 270 -4.58 -52.08 5.68
CA ASN A 270 -5.50 -51.56 4.68
C ASN A 270 -5.30 -52.33 3.37
N LYS A 271 -6.28 -52.27 2.46
CA LYS A 271 -6.21 -52.90 1.15
C LYS A 271 -5.78 -51.92 0.05
N ASN A 272 -5.27 -52.46 -1.04
CA ASN A 272 -4.93 -51.69 -2.25
C ASN A 272 -6.16 -51.03 -2.90
N SER A 273 -7.37 -51.49 -2.55
CA SER A 273 -8.67 -50.94 -2.98
C SER A 273 -9.27 -49.87 -2.03
N GLU A 274 -8.56 -49.46 -0.97
CA GLU A 274 -9.02 -48.37 -0.07
C GLU A 274 -8.40 -47.04 -0.51
N PHE A 275 -9.13 -45.93 -0.43
CA PHE A 275 -8.60 -44.59 -0.69
C PHE A 275 -7.78 -44.09 0.52
N VAL A 276 -6.50 -44.45 0.55
CA VAL A 276 -5.60 -44.21 1.69
C VAL A 276 -4.20 -43.83 1.25
N VAL A 277 -3.43 -43.22 2.16
CA VAL A 277 -2.13 -42.62 1.87
C VAL A 277 -1.14 -42.73 3.02
N ALA A 278 0.15 -42.70 2.69
CA ALA A 278 1.25 -42.47 3.61
C ALA A 278 1.82 -41.05 3.45
N LEU A 279 1.93 -40.31 4.56
CA LEU A 279 2.61 -39.01 4.57
C LEU A 279 4.13 -39.21 4.62
N ASN A 280 4.91 -38.31 4.03
CA ASN A 280 6.35 -38.25 4.26
C ASN A 280 6.66 -38.01 5.77
N THR A 281 7.79 -38.52 6.25
CA THR A 281 8.14 -38.50 7.70
C THR A 281 8.12 -37.11 8.32
N GLU A 282 8.55 -36.08 7.60
CA GLU A 282 8.59 -34.69 8.10
C GLU A 282 7.19 -34.17 8.42
N GLN A 283 6.24 -34.31 7.49
CA GLN A 283 4.87 -33.85 7.66
C GLN A 283 3.98 -34.82 8.47
N MET A 284 4.44 -36.08 8.63
CA MET A 284 3.81 -37.07 9.52
C MET A 284 4.13 -36.80 11.00
N GLY A 285 5.38 -36.46 11.33
CA GLY A 285 5.86 -36.37 12.71
C GLY A 285 6.28 -37.73 13.29
N GLU A 286 6.14 -37.92 14.60
CA GLU A 286 6.57 -39.16 15.28
C GLU A 286 5.75 -40.39 14.85
N ASP A 287 6.43 -41.45 14.40
CA ASP A 287 5.78 -42.72 14.02
C ASP A 287 5.02 -43.35 15.20
N GLY A 288 3.72 -43.58 15.06
CA GLY A 288 2.97 -44.38 16.03
C GLY A 288 1.47 -44.42 15.82
N ARG A 289 0.82 -45.42 16.41
CA ARG A 289 -0.63 -45.67 16.32
C ARG A 289 -1.51 -44.55 16.90
N ASN A 290 -0.92 -43.66 17.69
CA ASN A 290 -1.58 -42.51 18.31
C ASN A 290 -1.16 -41.16 17.69
N ASN A 291 -0.45 -41.18 16.54
CA ASN A 291 -0.02 -39.96 15.86
C ASN A 291 -1.24 -39.11 15.44
N PRO A 292 -1.25 -37.78 15.66
CA PRO A 292 -2.42 -36.92 15.46
C PRO A 292 -2.83 -36.73 13.99
N ASN A 293 -1.97 -37.10 13.03
CA ASN A 293 -2.29 -37.13 11.60
C ASN A 293 -2.94 -38.46 11.16
N CYS A 294 -2.85 -39.54 11.94
CA CYS A 294 -3.50 -40.81 11.63
C CYS A 294 -5.03 -40.66 11.60
N GLY A 295 -5.68 -41.21 10.57
CA GLY A 295 -7.12 -41.10 10.41
C GLY A 295 -7.61 -39.68 10.05
N LYS A 296 -6.72 -38.81 9.56
CA LYS A 296 -7.09 -37.54 8.93
C LYS A 296 -7.27 -37.75 7.43
N ASP A 297 -8.31 -37.15 6.88
CA ASP A 297 -8.53 -37.12 5.44
C ASP A 297 -7.83 -35.90 4.82
N ILE A 298 -7.22 -36.11 3.66
CA ILE A 298 -6.60 -35.08 2.84
C ILE A 298 -7.16 -35.15 1.42
N GLU A 299 -7.23 -34.01 0.73
CA GLU A 299 -7.48 -33.98 -0.71
C GLU A 299 -6.14 -33.90 -1.45
N VAL A 300 -5.96 -34.73 -2.48
CA VAL A 300 -4.77 -34.81 -3.32
C VAL A 300 -5.18 -34.57 -4.78
N ILE A 301 -4.49 -33.65 -5.45
CA ILE A 301 -4.75 -33.23 -6.83
C ILE A 301 -3.57 -33.63 -7.71
N GLY A 302 -3.85 -34.32 -8.81
CA GLY A 302 -2.84 -34.77 -9.78
C GLY A 302 -2.58 -33.79 -10.94
N PRO A 303 -1.65 -34.13 -11.85
CA PRO A 303 -1.24 -33.24 -12.96
C PRO A 303 -2.36 -32.97 -13.98
N SER A 304 -3.42 -33.79 -13.99
CA SER A 304 -4.61 -33.63 -14.84
C SER A 304 -5.67 -32.70 -14.25
N GLY A 305 -5.46 -32.16 -13.05
CA GLY A 305 -6.44 -31.35 -12.31
C GLY A 305 -7.51 -32.15 -11.59
N LYS A 306 -7.60 -33.47 -11.79
CA LYS A 306 -8.44 -34.36 -10.98
C LYS A 306 -7.98 -34.37 -9.51
N SER A 307 -8.93 -34.47 -8.58
CA SER A 307 -8.68 -34.69 -7.16
C SER A 307 -9.19 -36.05 -6.66
N VAL A 308 -8.59 -36.52 -5.57
CA VAL A 308 -9.02 -37.70 -4.80
C VAL A 308 -8.90 -37.41 -3.31
N GLN A 309 -9.87 -37.86 -2.52
CA GLN A 309 -9.82 -37.74 -1.05
C GLN A 309 -9.30 -39.05 -0.45
N VAL A 310 -8.32 -38.98 0.43
CA VAL A 310 -7.62 -40.15 1.00
C VAL A 310 -7.36 -39.99 2.50
N THR A 311 -7.52 -41.08 3.24
CA THR A 311 -7.22 -41.11 4.68
C THR A 311 -5.75 -41.45 4.94
N VAL A 312 -5.08 -40.72 5.83
CA VAL A 312 -3.71 -40.98 6.28
C VAL A 312 -3.66 -42.23 7.18
N VAL A 313 -2.87 -43.24 6.77
CA VAL A 313 -2.76 -44.54 7.46
C VAL A 313 -1.32 -45.06 7.67
N ASP A 314 -0.32 -44.45 7.03
CA ASP A 314 1.08 -44.90 7.09
C ASP A 314 2.07 -43.72 6.96
N SER A 315 3.37 -44.01 7.04
CA SER A 315 4.50 -43.07 6.98
C SER A 315 5.50 -43.47 5.90
N CYS A 316 5.60 -42.69 4.82
CA CYS A 316 6.54 -42.90 3.73
C CYS A 316 7.94 -42.36 4.07
N LYS A 317 8.83 -43.26 4.52
CA LYS A 317 10.20 -42.89 4.98
C LYS A 317 11.18 -42.54 3.86
N THR A 318 10.81 -42.80 2.61
CA THR A 318 11.58 -42.49 1.39
C THR A 318 11.03 -41.28 0.63
N CYS A 319 9.84 -40.79 0.99
CA CYS A 319 9.24 -39.61 0.38
C CYS A 319 9.94 -38.35 0.89
N LYS A 320 10.17 -37.39 -0.02
CA LYS A 320 10.62 -36.04 0.32
C LYS A 320 9.46 -35.24 0.95
N SER A 321 9.79 -34.09 1.54
CA SER A 321 8.81 -33.08 1.95
C SER A 321 7.78 -32.81 0.84
N GLY A 322 6.52 -32.66 1.20
CA GLY A 322 5.40 -32.51 0.28
C GLY A 322 5.00 -33.77 -0.52
N GLY A 323 5.83 -34.81 -0.56
CA GLY A 323 5.54 -36.06 -1.28
C GLY A 323 4.63 -37.02 -0.52
N LEU A 324 3.90 -37.85 -1.27
CA LEU A 324 2.96 -38.87 -0.77
C LEU A 324 3.18 -40.22 -1.43
N ASP A 325 2.85 -41.28 -0.72
CA ASP A 325 2.79 -42.65 -1.24
C ASP A 325 1.33 -43.13 -1.08
N LEU A 326 0.66 -43.43 -2.19
CA LEU A 326 -0.79 -43.63 -2.29
C LEU A 326 -1.15 -45.11 -2.41
N SER A 327 -2.40 -45.47 -2.09
CA SER A 327 -2.95 -46.74 -2.54
C SER A 327 -3.05 -46.78 -4.07
N PRO A 328 -2.98 -47.97 -4.71
CA PRO A 328 -3.19 -48.09 -6.14
C PRO A 328 -4.54 -47.49 -6.59
N ALA A 329 -5.63 -47.75 -5.86
CA ALA A 329 -6.94 -47.18 -6.18
C ALA A 329 -6.99 -45.64 -6.07
N ALA A 330 -6.25 -45.03 -5.14
CA ALA A 330 -6.14 -43.57 -5.07
C ALA A 330 -5.23 -42.99 -6.15
N TYR A 331 -4.16 -43.69 -6.50
CA TYR A 331 -3.22 -43.26 -7.53
C TYR A 331 -3.87 -43.29 -8.93
N GLU A 332 -4.65 -44.33 -9.25
CA GLU A 332 -5.35 -44.50 -10.55
C GLU A 332 -6.31 -43.36 -10.88
N GLU A 333 -6.91 -42.72 -9.87
CA GLU A 333 -7.77 -41.57 -10.11
C GLU A 333 -7.00 -40.34 -10.59
N ILE A 334 -5.80 -40.08 -10.05
CA ILE A 334 -5.06 -38.82 -10.28
C ILE A 334 -3.85 -38.95 -11.21
N GLY A 335 -3.34 -40.16 -11.46
CA GLY A 335 -2.11 -40.44 -12.21
C GLY A 335 -2.15 -41.75 -12.97
N ASP A 336 -1.18 -41.94 -13.87
CA ASP A 336 -1.03 -43.14 -14.70
C ASP A 336 0.17 -43.97 -14.19
N PHE A 337 -0.06 -45.25 -13.90
CA PHE A 337 0.93 -46.17 -13.35
C PHE A 337 2.21 -46.31 -14.21
N SER A 338 2.12 -46.06 -15.52
CA SER A 338 3.28 -46.12 -16.43
C SER A 338 4.37 -45.09 -16.14
N HIS A 339 4.06 -44.03 -15.39
CA HIS A 339 5.03 -42.99 -15.01
C HIS A 339 5.79 -43.31 -13.69
N GLY A 340 5.27 -44.20 -12.84
CA GLY A 340 5.86 -44.56 -11.55
C GLY A 340 5.71 -43.50 -10.44
N SER A 341 5.83 -42.22 -10.77
CA SER A 341 5.38 -41.08 -9.95
C SER A 341 4.69 -40.02 -10.80
N VAL A 342 3.93 -39.14 -10.15
CA VAL A 342 3.34 -37.94 -10.75
C VAL A 342 3.46 -36.74 -9.80
N PRO A 343 3.62 -35.50 -10.30
CA PRO A 343 3.62 -34.31 -9.44
C PRO A 343 2.20 -34.05 -8.91
N ILE A 344 2.09 -33.80 -7.61
CA ILE A 344 0.82 -33.60 -6.90
C ILE A 344 0.80 -32.31 -6.07
N LYS A 345 -0.40 -31.84 -5.73
CA LYS A 345 -0.61 -30.89 -4.62
C LYS A 345 -1.72 -31.38 -3.68
N TRP A 346 -1.60 -31.17 -2.37
CA TRP A 346 -2.56 -31.70 -1.38
C TRP A 346 -2.73 -30.84 -0.12
N ASN A 347 -3.89 -30.93 0.54
CA ASN A 347 -4.21 -30.21 1.79
C ASN A 347 -5.15 -31.02 2.71
N LYS A 348 -5.20 -30.68 4.00
CA LYS A 348 -6.01 -31.37 5.03
C LYS A 348 -7.49 -30.97 4.97
N ILE A 349 -8.38 -31.96 5.01
CA ILE A 349 -9.83 -31.73 5.03
C ILE A 349 -10.26 -31.39 6.46
N LEU A 350 -10.76 -30.17 6.68
CA LEU A 350 -11.25 -29.70 7.98
C LEU A 350 -12.65 -30.28 8.27
N SER A 351 -12.72 -31.28 9.16
CA SER A 351 -13.96 -31.99 9.47
C SER A 351 -14.98 -31.12 10.22
N LYS A 352 -16.09 -30.80 9.56
CA LYS A 352 -17.27 -30.14 10.16
C LYS A 352 -17.85 -30.99 11.32
N GLN A 353 -18.31 -30.35 12.39
CA GLN A 353 -19.13 -30.99 13.42
C GLN A 353 -20.54 -30.39 13.48
N ALA A 354 -21.53 -31.26 13.64
CA ALA A 354 -22.93 -31.00 14.01
C ALA A 354 -23.69 -29.92 13.21
N ASP A 355 -24.42 -30.35 12.18
CA ASP A 355 -25.48 -29.58 11.53
C ASP A 355 -26.77 -29.58 12.39
N PHE A 356 -27.48 -28.45 12.44
CA PHE A 356 -28.85 -28.35 12.97
C PHE A 356 -29.74 -27.41 12.13
N SER A 357 -29.79 -27.67 10.82
CA SER A 357 -30.91 -27.34 9.94
C SER A 357 -31.34 -25.86 9.85
N GLN A 358 -30.48 -25.02 9.28
CA GLN A 358 -30.95 -23.87 8.50
C GLN A 358 -30.01 -23.60 7.32
N GLN A 359 -30.54 -22.94 6.28
CA GLN A 359 -29.99 -22.90 4.92
C GLN A 359 -28.46 -22.71 4.86
N SER A 360 -27.79 -23.56 4.08
CA SER A 360 -26.37 -23.45 3.79
C SER A 360 -26.06 -22.18 3.01
N ILE A 361 -25.75 -21.10 3.72
CA ILE A 361 -25.05 -19.95 3.14
C ILE A 361 -23.64 -20.43 2.81
N ASP A 362 -23.32 -20.39 1.52
CA ASP A 362 -21.97 -20.57 1.02
C ASP A 362 -21.10 -19.45 1.60
N LYS A 363 -20.07 -19.80 2.37
CA LYS A 363 -19.37 -18.82 3.23
C LYS A 363 -18.65 -17.74 2.43
N ASP A 364 -18.28 -18.08 1.21
CA ASP A 364 -17.44 -17.28 0.33
C ASP A 364 -18.28 -16.51 -0.72
N LYS A 365 -19.61 -16.76 -0.78
CA LYS A 365 -20.55 -16.01 -1.62
C LYS A 365 -21.47 -15.11 -0.79
N LEU A 366 -21.16 -13.81 -0.78
CA LEU A 366 -22.01 -12.77 -0.18
C LEU A 366 -23.45 -12.82 -0.76
N PRO A 367 -24.51 -12.81 0.07
CA PRO A 367 -25.89 -12.87 -0.41
C PRO A 367 -26.25 -11.71 -1.34
N GLU A 368 -26.89 -12.02 -2.48
CA GLU A 368 -27.22 -11.09 -3.57
C GLU A 368 -28.08 -9.89 -3.13
N LYS A 369 -28.80 -10.01 -2.00
CA LYS A 369 -29.53 -8.89 -1.37
C LYS A 369 -28.63 -7.75 -0.86
N TYR A 370 -27.31 -7.93 -0.83
CA TYR A 370 -26.33 -6.89 -0.47
C TYR A 370 -25.61 -6.28 -1.67
N GLY A 371 -25.85 -6.78 -2.90
CA GLY A 371 -25.23 -6.29 -4.12
C GLY A 371 -24.56 -7.39 -4.97
N PRO A 372 -23.77 -7.03 -6.00
CA PRO A 372 -23.36 -5.67 -6.33
C PRO A 372 -24.49 -4.80 -6.86
N PHE A 373 -24.61 -3.61 -6.30
CA PHE A 373 -25.41 -2.49 -6.80
C PHE A 373 -24.52 -1.54 -7.62
N TYR A 374 -25.15 -0.62 -8.34
CA TYR A 374 -24.46 0.38 -9.17
C TYR A 374 -25.07 1.77 -8.99
N PHE A 375 -24.21 2.78 -8.94
CA PHE A 375 -24.55 4.20 -8.97
C PHE A 375 -24.11 4.81 -10.32
N ASP A 376 -24.81 5.83 -10.81
CA ASP A 376 -24.47 6.52 -12.06
C ASP A 376 -23.57 7.72 -11.78
N GLN A 377 -22.29 7.59 -12.11
CA GLN A 377 -21.24 8.46 -11.61
C GLN A 377 -20.58 9.29 -12.71
N PRO A 378 -20.41 10.63 -12.58
CA PRO A 378 -19.69 11.44 -13.56
C PRO A 378 -18.26 10.94 -13.83
N ILE A 379 -17.91 10.77 -15.11
CA ILE A 379 -16.53 10.43 -15.51
C ILE A 379 -15.56 11.55 -15.11
N ASP A 380 -16.01 12.80 -15.18
CA ASP A 380 -15.28 14.01 -14.77
C ASP A 380 -16.24 15.00 -14.09
N HIS A 381 -16.07 15.22 -12.79
CA HIS A 381 -16.89 16.15 -11.99
C HIS A 381 -16.65 17.63 -12.30
N PHE A 382 -15.51 17.96 -12.90
CA PHE A 382 -15.08 19.34 -13.15
C PHE A 382 -15.32 19.75 -14.62
N SER A 383 -15.89 18.85 -15.42
CA SER A 383 -16.30 19.09 -16.79
C SER A 383 -17.77 19.50 -16.91
N LEU A 384 -18.11 20.16 -18.01
CA LEU A 384 -19.51 20.42 -18.40
C LEU A 384 -20.15 19.22 -19.13
N ASN A 385 -19.38 18.15 -19.37
CA ASN A 385 -19.86 16.94 -20.05
C ASN A 385 -20.52 15.97 -19.06
N GLN A 386 -21.76 15.57 -19.34
CA GLN A 386 -22.59 14.75 -18.44
C GLN A 386 -22.48 13.23 -18.68
N THR A 387 -21.36 12.75 -19.23
CA THR A 387 -21.13 11.30 -19.41
C THR A 387 -20.83 10.63 -18.07
N THR A 388 -21.61 9.59 -17.74
CA THR A 388 -21.43 8.78 -16.54
C THR A 388 -20.82 7.41 -16.82
N PHE A 389 -20.31 6.77 -15.77
CA PHE A 389 -19.97 5.34 -15.71
C PHE A 389 -20.76 4.67 -14.58
N LYS A 390 -20.76 3.33 -14.54
CA LYS A 390 -21.40 2.56 -13.46
C LYS A 390 -20.39 2.33 -12.33
N HIS A 391 -20.64 2.94 -11.18
CA HIS A 391 -19.81 2.82 -9.99
C HIS A 391 -20.39 1.74 -9.08
N ARG A 392 -19.64 0.67 -8.84
CA ARG A 392 -20.09 -0.53 -8.13
C ARG A 392 -20.01 -0.35 -6.61
N TYR A 393 -21.00 -0.87 -5.90
CA TYR A 393 -20.99 -0.91 -4.44
C TYR A 393 -21.80 -2.10 -3.88
N TRP A 394 -21.61 -2.38 -2.59
CA TRP A 394 -22.43 -3.31 -1.81
C TRP A 394 -22.92 -2.59 -0.55
N ALA A 395 -24.10 -2.96 -0.05
CA ALA A 395 -24.68 -2.36 1.15
C ALA A 395 -25.41 -3.40 1.99
N ASN A 396 -25.17 -3.42 3.31
CA ASN A 396 -25.95 -4.19 4.27
C ASN A 396 -26.78 -3.24 5.14
N THR A 397 -28.10 -3.44 5.07
CA THR A 397 -29.15 -2.63 5.69
C THR A 397 -29.88 -3.38 6.83
N ASP A 398 -29.53 -4.64 7.11
CA ASP A 398 -30.28 -5.53 8.02
C ASP A 398 -30.41 -5.00 9.46
N ALA A 399 -29.45 -4.20 9.91
CA ALA A 399 -29.42 -3.63 11.26
C ALA A 399 -30.03 -2.23 11.37
N TYR A 400 -30.43 -1.60 10.25
CA TYR A 400 -30.78 -0.19 10.21
C TYR A 400 -32.08 0.12 10.95
N LYS A 401 -32.07 1.23 11.71
CA LYS A 401 -33.28 1.87 12.26
C LYS A 401 -33.27 3.36 11.91
N PRO A 402 -34.44 4.01 11.74
CA PRO A 402 -34.51 5.43 11.41
C PRO A 402 -33.70 6.31 12.37
N GLY A 403 -32.72 7.05 11.82
CA GLY A 403 -31.77 7.87 12.58
C GLY A 403 -30.41 7.23 12.88
N GLY A 404 -30.22 5.95 12.51
CA GLY A 404 -28.91 5.30 12.50
C GLY A 404 -27.95 5.92 11.48
N PRO A 405 -26.63 5.78 11.67
CA PRO A 405 -25.63 6.31 10.75
C PRO A 405 -25.44 5.42 9.50
N VAL A 406 -24.78 5.98 8.49
CA VAL A 406 -24.23 5.21 7.36
C VAL A 406 -22.72 5.15 7.52
N ILE A 407 -22.18 3.96 7.73
CA ILE A 407 -20.75 3.68 7.64
C ILE A 407 -20.42 3.46 6.17
N LEU A 408 -19.52 4.26 5.61
CA LEU A 408 -19.12 4.20 4.20
C LEU A 408 -17.62 3.90 4.11
N TYR A 409 -17.30 2.73 3.54
CA TYR A 409 -15.94 2.32 3.23
C TYR A 409 -15.70 2.43 1.73
N ASN A 410 -14.66 3.15 1.31
CA ASN A 410 -14.17 3.08 -0.07
C ASN A 410 -13.16 1.93 -0.19
N ALA A 411 -13.25 1.12 -1.25
CA ALA A 411 -12.40 -0.05 -1.43
C ALA A 411 -10.94 0.27 -1.77
N GLY A 412 -10.62 1.52 -2.14
CA GLY A 412 -9.26 1.98 -2.41
C GLY A 412 -8.65 1.36 -3.67
N GLU A 413 -7.35 1.10 -3.59
CA GLU A 413 -6.41 0.74 -4.65
C GLU A 413 -6.55 -0.72 -5.16
N THR A 414 -7.76 -1.30 -5.16
CA THR A 414 -8.00 -2.71 -5.53
C THR A 414 -9.46 -2.95 -5.97
N PRO A 415 -9.72 -3.95 -6.83
CA PRO A 415 -11.08 -4.47 -7.04
C PRO A 415 -11.79 -4.78 -5.73
N ALA A 416 -13.05 -4.37 -5.63
CA ALA A 416 -13.81 -4.46 -4.40
C ALA A 416 -14.41 -5.85 -4.14
N ASP A 417 -14.30 -6.83 -5.04
CA ASP A 417 -14.88 -8.17 -4.89
C ASP A 417 -14.42 -8.85 -3.58
N GLY A 418 -13.10 -8.94 -3.33
CA GLY A 418 -12.53 -9.48 -2.09
C GLY A 418 -12.76 -8.61 -0.84
N ARG A 419 -13.15 -7.35 -1.00
CA ARG A 419 -13.50 -6.42 0.10
C ARG A 419 -15.01 -6.32 0.33
N SER A 420 -15.85 -6.88 -0.56
CA SER A 420 -17.32 -6.82 -0.48
C SER A 420 -17.87 -7.47 0.79
N PHE A 421 -17.23 -8.54 1.25
CA PHE A 421 -17.59 -9.27 2.47
C PHE A 421 -17.47 -8.42 3.75
N TYR A 422 -16.79 -7.26 3.70
CA TYR A 422 -16.75 -6.32 4.81
C TYR A 422 -18.13 -5.75 5.19
N VAL A 423 -19.17 -5.86 4.33
CA VAL A 423 -20.55 -5.50 4.72
C VAL A 423 -21.20 -6.51 5.69
N VAL A 424 -20.62 -7.68 5.90
CA VAL A 424 -21.09 -8.69 6.88
C VAL A 424 -20.05 -9.08 7.93
N ASN A 425 -18.75 -9.08 7.59
CA ASN A 425 -17.69 -9.53 8.49
C ASN A 425 -16.50 -8.57 8.47
N SER A 426 -16.66 -7.43 9.16
CA SER A 426 -15.60 -6.47 9.46
C SER A 426 -15.95 -5.66 10.71
N THR A 427 -14.98 -4.94 11.25
CA THR A 427 -15.22 -3.90 12.27
C THR A 427 -16.26 -2.87 11.84
N MET A 428 -16.32 -2.55 10.54
CA MET A 428 -17.27 -1.58 9.99
C MET A 428 -18.70 -2.12 9.98
N ALA A 429 -18.90 -3.42 9.75
CA ALA A 429 -20.19 -4.08 9.88
C ALA A 429 -20.65 -4.19 11.35
N GLU A 430 -19.75 -4.59 12.27
CA GLU A 430 -20.09 -4.61 13.70
C GLU A 430 -20.31 -3.19 14.26
N LEU A 431 -19.60 -2.17 13.76
CA LEU A 431 -19.83 -0.76 14.09
C LEU A 431 -21.21 -0.29 13.63
N ALA A 432 -21.59 -0.56 12.38
CA ALA A 432 -22.93 -0.25 11.87
C ALA A 432 -24.02 -0.94 12.70
N LYS A 433 -23.85 -2.24 12.97
CA LYS A 433 -24.76 -3.07 13.77
C LYS A 433 -24.90 -2.61 15.23
N LYS A 434 -23.80 -2.20 15.89
CA LYS A 434 -23.85 -1.62 17.25
C LYS A 434 -24.48 -0.22 17.30
N LEU A 435 -24.58 0.48 16.15
CA LEU A 435 -25.13 1.83 16.00
C LEU A 435 -26.53 1.87 15.36
N ASP A 436 -27.16 0.70 15.13
CA ASP A 436 -28.43 0.58 14.38
C ASP A 436 -28.37 1.23 12.97
N GLY A 437 -27.22 1.14 12.33
CA GLY A 437 -26.87 1.80 11.07
C GLY A 437 -26.74 0.86 9.86
N ILE A 438 -26.19 1.42 8.78
CA ILE A 438 -25.93 0.76 7.49
C ILE A 438 -24.41 0.69 7.27
N ILE A 439 -23.91 -0.36 6.62
CA ILE A 439 -22.53 -0.43 6.11
C ILE A 439 -22.56 -0.53 4.57
N ILE A 440 -21.79 0.33 3.91
CA ILE A 440 -21.59 0.36 2.46
C ILE A 440 -20.12 0.14 2.13
N VAL A 441 -19.82 -0.79 1.22
CA VAL A 441 -18.51 -0.95 0.56
C VAL A 441 -18.65 -0.42 -0.87
N MET A 442 -18.09 0.75 -1.13
CA MET A 442 -18.06 1.41 -2.42
C MET A 442 -16.73 1.11 -3.12
N GLU A 443 -16.74 0.64 -4.36
CA GLU A 443 -15.51 0.44 -5.13
C GLU A 443 -14.82 1.79 -5.44
N HIS A 444 -13.57 1.79 -5.89
CA HIS A 444 -12.89 3.02 -6.34
C HIS A 444 -12.97 3.16 -7.87
N ARG A 445 -13.04 4.39 -8.41
CA ARG A 445 -12.96 4.61 -9.86
C ARG A 445 -11.67 4.01 -10.43
N PHE A 446 -11.77 3.36 -11.60
CA PHE A 446 -10.67 2.63 -12.26
C PHE A 446 -10.16 1.37 -11.53
N TYR A 447 -10.91 0.81 -10.58
CA TYR A 447 -10.60 -0.50 -10.00
C TYR A 447 -11.78 -1.46 -10.15
N GLY A 448 -11.48 -2.74 -10.37
CA GLY A 448 -12.48 -3.79 -10.58
C GLY A 448 -13.43 -3.49 -11.74
N LYS A 449 -14.72 -3.29 -11.46
CA LYS A 449 -15.75 -3.06 -12.50
C LYS A 449 -16.23 -1.62 -12.56
N SER A 450 -15.68 -0.74 -11.72
CA SER A 450 -16.01 0.69 -11.64
C SER A 450 -15.17 1.51 -12.61
N MET A 451 -15.29 1.20 -13.89
CA MET A 451 -14.39 1.65 -14.96
C MET A 451 -14.97 2.81 -15.78
N PRO A 452 -14.39 4.03 -15.71
CA PRO A 452 -14.79 5.16 -16.56
C PRO A 452 -14.32 5.06 -18.02
N ALA A 453 -13.35 4.18 -18.29
CA ALA A 453 -12.78 3.90 -19.61
C ALA A 453 -12.35 2.43 -19.70
N PRO A 454 -12.24 1.82 -20.91
CA PRO A 454 -11.98 0.39 -21.08
C PRO A 454 -10.49 -0.02 -21.05
N THR A 455 -9.55 0.92 -20.87
CA THR A 455 -8.10 0.65 -20.79
C THR A 455 -7.43 1.57 -19.78
N PHE A 456 -6.21 1.21 -19.38
CA PHE A 456 -5.34 1.96 -18.48
C PHE A 456 -4.27 2.80 -19.23
N SER A 457 -4.66 3.38 -20.38
CA SER A 457 -3.87 4.41 -21.07
C SER A 457 -3.79 5.69 -20.22
N ALA A 458 -2.76 6.52 -20.41
CA ALA A 458 -2.65 7.81 -19.74
C ALA A 458 -3.87 8.72 -19.98
N LYS A 459 -4.38 8.72 -21.22
CA LYS A 459 -5.59 9.44 -21.61
C LYS A 459 -6.84 8.90 -20.93
N SER A 460 -6.93 7.58 -20.74
CA SER A 460 -8.03 6.94 -20.01
C SER A 460 -7.99 7.31 -18.53
N LEU A 461 -6.80 7.27 -17.92
CA LEU A 461 -6.55 7.52 -16.50
C LEU A 461 -6.52 9.01 -16.12
N ALA A 462 -6.75 9.93 -17.06
CA ALA A 462 -6.76 11.38 -16.80
C ALA A 462 -7.74 11.81 -15.68
N THR A 463 -8.81 11.03 -15.45
CA THR A 463 -9.77 11.26 -14.34
C THR A 463 -9.58 10.33 -13.14
N LEU A 464 -8.48 9.56 -13.09
CA LEU A 464 -7.98 8.88 -11.89
C LEU A 464 -7.05 9.84 -11.13
N ASN A 465 -7.62 10.60 -10.20
CA ASN A 465 -6.89 11.48 -9.29
C ASN A 465 -7.71 11.74 -8.02
N THR A 466 -7.05 12.24 -6.97
CA THR A 466 -7.62 12.46 -5.64
C THR A 466 -8.89 13.29 -5.68
N LYS A 467 -8.91 14.38 -6.46
CA LYS A 467 -10.06 15.31 -6.49
C LYS A 467 -11.31 14.66 -7.09
N GLN A 468 -11.15 13.86 -8.13
CA GLN A 468 -12.25 13.10 -8.73
C GLN A 468 -12.75 12.01 -7.78
N ALA A 469 -11.85 11.31 -7.08
CA ALA A 469 -12.20 10.26 -6.12
C ALA A 469 -12.94 10.81 -4.89
N LEU A 470 -12.60 12.01 -4.41
CA LEU A 470 -13.31 12.65 -3.30
C LEU A 470 -14.70 13.17 -3.73
N GLU A 471 -14.83 13.77 -4.92
CA GLU A 471 -16.17 14.12 -5.43
C GLU A 471 -17.02 12.88 -5.73
N ASP A 472 -16.45 11.69 -5.99
CA ASP A 472 -17.22 10.45 -6.09
C ASP A 472 -17.93 10.12 -4.78
N ILE A 473 -17.18 10.09 -3.68
CA ILE A 473 -17.74 9.82 -2.36
C ILE A 473 -18.72 10.96 -1.99
N ALA A 474 -18.43 12.20 -2.37
CA ALA A 474 -19.31 13.34 -2.11
C ALA A 474 -20.62 13.31 -2.91
N SER A 475 -20.62 12.94 -4.19
CA SER A 475 -21.88 12.80 -4.98
C SER A 475 -22.67 11.58 -4.54
N PHE A 476 -21.99 10.46 -4.28
CA PHE A 476 -22.61 9.25 -3.75
C PHE A 476 -23.35 9.53 -2.43
N ILE A 477 -22.76 10.28 -1.50
CA ILE A 477 -23.42 10.69 -0.24
C ILE A 477 -24.63 11.63 -0.47
N LYS A 478 -24.57 12.54 -1.44
CA LYS A 478 -25.65 13.51 -1.73
C LYS A 478 -26.90 12.82 -2.30
N ASP A 479 -26.71 11.89 -3.23
CA ASP A 479 -27.77 11.34 -4.09
C ASP A 479 -28.05 9.83 -3.83
N LEU A 480 -27.55 9.29 -2.72
CA LEU A 480 -27.66 7.86 -2.37
C LEU A 480 -29.10 7.35 -2.36
N LYS A 481 -29.37 6.30 -3.15
CA LYS A 481 -30.57 5.48 -3.05
C LYS A 481 -30.20 4.01 -2.96
N LEU A 482 -30.56 3.35 -1.86
CA LEU A 482 -30.25 1.96 -1.57
C LEU A 482 -31.39 1.04 -2.07
N PRO A 483 -31.15 0.14 -3.04
CA PRO A 483 -32.20 -0.75 -3.57
C PRO A 483 -32.74 -1.77 -2.56
N ASN A 484 -32.03 -1.98 -1.44
CA ASN A 484 -32.36 -2.91 -0.37
C ASN A 484 -32.78 -2.20 0.93
N LEU A 485 -33.43 -1.04 0.82
CA LEU A 485 -34.01 -0.30 1.94
C LEU A 485 -35.38 0.27 1.57
N ASP A 486 -36.43 -0.09 2.33
CA ASP A 486 -37.81 0.34 2.07
C ASP A 486 -38.09 1.84 2.35
N THR A 487 -37.11 2.55 2.91
CA THR A 487 -37.23 3.96 3.31
C THR A 487 -36.11 4.80 2.71
N GLU A 488 -36.44 5.92 2.06
CA GLU A 488 -35.41 6.90 1.67
C GLU A 488 -34.71 7.47 2.92
N LEU A 489 -33.39 7.61 2.86
CA LEU A 489 -32.60 8.25 3.91
C LEU A 489 -32.80 9.77 3.84
N PRO A 490 -32.85 10.48 4.98
CA PRO A 490 -32.63 11.93 5.00
C PRO A 490 -31.29 12.30 4.32
N PRO A 491 -31.17 13.52 3.74
CA PRO A 491 -29.88 13.99 3.24
C PRO A 491 -28.85 14.14 4.38
N ALA A 492 -27.60 14.41 4.01
CA ALA A 492 -26.64 14.96 4.98
C ALA A 492 -26.93 16.47 5.16
N PRO A 493 -26.82 17.03 6.38
CA PRO A 493 -26.21 16.44 7.59
C PRO A 493 -27.20 15.73 8.53
N GLU A 494 -28.47 15.56 8.17
CA GLU A 494 -29.46 14.83 8.98
C GLU A 494 -29.02 13.38 9.19
N THR A 495 -28.79 12.63 8.10
CA THR A 495 -28.14 11.31 8.12
C THR A 495 -26.65 11.47 8.43
N LYS A 496 -26.15 10.67 9.38
CA LYS A 496 -24.75 10.77 9.85
C LYS A 496 -23.86 9.82 9.04
N TYR A 497 -23.19 10.34 8.02
CA TYR A 497 -22.21 9.57 7.25
C TYR A 497 -20.86 9.53 7.97
N ILE A 498 -20.34 8.32 8.18
CA ILE A 498 -19.05 8.05 8.81
C ILE A 498 -18.17 7.36 7.79
N VAL A 499 -17.09 8.02 7.34
CA VAL A 499 -16.20 7.43 6.33
C VAL A 499 -15.08 6.65 7.03
N TYR A 500 -14.98 5.35 6.77
CA TYR A 500 -13.93 4.47 7.29
C TYR A 500 -12.97 4.13 6.15
N GLY A 501 -11.68 3.97 6.44
CA GLY A 501 -10.71 3.55 5.42
C GLY A 501 -9.42 2.97 5.99
N GLY A 502 -8.75 2.15 5.18
CA GLY A 502 -7.40 1.60 5.44
C GLY A 502 -6.45 1.98 4.30
N SER A 503 -5.14 2.12 4.52
CA SER A 503 -4.19 2.52 3.47
C SER A 503 -4.60 3.86 2.80
N TYR A 504 -4.52 3.95 1.48
CA TYR A 504 -5.04 5.06 0.67
C TYR A 504 -6.55 5.29 0.85
N SER A 505 -7.36 4.26 1.11
CA SER A 505 -8.76 4.46 1.53
C SER A 505 -8.85 5.20 2.89
N GLY A 506 -7.89 4.98 3.80
CA GLY A 506 -7.73 5.77 5.03
C GLY A 506 -7.43 7.23 4.73
N ASN A 507 -6.55 7.52 3.77
CA ASN A 507 -6.33 8.88 3.29
C ASN A 507 -7.63 9.51 2.74
N LEU A 508 -8.38 8.79 1.92
CA LEU A 508 -9.70 9.24 1.44
C LEU A 508 -10.66 9.53 2.60
N ALA A 509 -10.70 8.71 3.65
CA ALA A 509 -11.52 8.96 4.83
C ALA A 509 -11.16 10.27 5.55
N ALA A 510 -9.86 10.53 5.75
CA ALA A 510 -9.38 11.78 6.33
C ALA A 510 -9.71 13.00 5.45
N TRP A 511 -9.39 12.91 4.15
CA TRP A 511 -9.58 14.01 3.19
C TRP A 511 -11.06 14.29 2.92
N MET A 512 -11.93 13.27 2.95
CA MET A 512 -13.38 13.45 2.88
C MET A 512 -13.91 14.24 4.09
N ARG A 513 -13.41 13.97 5.30
CA ARG A 513 -13.75 14.76 6.49
C ARG A 513 -13.18 16.19 6.42
N GLN A 514 -11.99 16.38 5.86
CA GLN A 514 -11.35 17.69 5.67
C GLN A 514 -12.07 18.58 4.65
N LYS A 515 -12.46 18.02 3.50
CA LYS A 515 -13.02 18.76 2.35
C LYS A 515 -14.55 18.83 2.35
N TYR A 516 -15.23 17.81 2.88
CA TYR A 516 -16.70 17.72 2.93
C TYR A 516 -17.24 17.55 4.38
N PRO A 517 -16.83 18.37 5.37
CA PRO A 517 -17.28 18.26 6.76
C PRO A 517 -18.78 18.54 6.98
N HIS A 518 -19.49 18.98 5.93
CA HIS A 518 -20.93 19.18 5.87
C HIS A 518 -21.70 17.94 5.40
N LEU A 519 -21.01 16.98 4.73
CA LEU A 519 -21.54 15.68 4.35
C LEU A 519 -21.11 14.59 5.35
N VAL A 520 -19.81 14.60 5.68
CA VAL A 520 -19.15 13.59 6.51
C VAL A 520 -19.15 14.04 7.96
N PHE A 521 -19.91 13.31 8.79
CA PHE A 521 -20.10 13.58 10.21
C PHE A 521 -18.85 13.28 11.05
N ALA A 522 -18.18 12.16 10.74
CA ALA A 522 -16.95 11.69 11.38
C ALA A 522 -16.16 10.81 10.40
N ALA A 523 -14.90 10.52 10.71
CA ALA A 523 -14.10 9.56 9.94
C ALA A 523 -13.22 8.65 10.82
N VAL A 524 -12.84 7.48 10.27
CA VAL A 524 -11.88 6.56 10.87
C VAL A 524 -10.80 6.19 9.84
N PRO A 525 -9.70 6.96 9.76
CA PRO A 525 -8.53 6.62 8.98
C PRO A 525 -7.68 5.62 9.78
N SER A 526 -7.65 4.37 9.35
CA SER A 526 -6.65 3.40 9.78
C SER A 526 -5.47 3.39 8.82
N SER A 527 -4.26 3.33 9.37
CA SER A 527 -3.03 2.99 8.65
C SER A 527 -2.83 3.88 7.41
N ALA A 528 -3.11 5.17 7.60
CA ALA A 528 -3.39 6.14 6.54
C ALA A 528 -2.15 7.00 6.27
N PRO A 529 -1.37 6.75 5.20
CA PRO A 529 -0.13 7.45 4.91
C PRO A 529 -0.40 8.85 4.32
N VAL A 530 -1.02 9.74 5.09
CA VAL A 530 -1.42 11.08 4.62
C VAL A 530 -0.24 11.98 4.25
N GLN A 531 0.99 11.66 4.68
CA GLN A 531 2.21 12.36 4.26
C GLN A 531 2.82 11.68 3.02
N MET A 532 2.67 12.29 1.84
CA MET A 532 3.26 11.78 0.61
C MET A 532 4.78 12.04 0.57
N SER A 533 5.55 11.08 0.05
CA SER A 533 7.02 11.12 0.05
C SER A 533 7.62 10.61 -1.27
N TYR A 534 8.57 11.38 -1.83
CA TYR A 534 9.29 11.04 -3.07
C TYR A 534 10.48 10.11 -2.87
N ASN A 535 10.95 9.93 -1.64
CA ASN A 535 12.13 9.14 -1.29
C ASN A 535 11.89 8.47 0.06
N TYR A 536 11.20 7.34 0.04
CA TYR A 536 10.49 6.77 1.18
C TYR A 536 11.18 5.50 1.71
N TYR A 537 12.47 5.64 2.07
CA TYR A 537 13.22 4.55 2.68
C TYR A 537 12.72 4.18 4.10
N GLN A 538 11.97 5.07 4.77
CA GLN A 538 11.40 4.81 6.11
C GLN A 538 10.41 3.64 6.15
N TYR A 539 9.83 3.23 5.01
CA TYR A 539 9.01 2.02 4.91
C TYR A 539 9.71 0.78 5.51
N PHE A 540 11.03 0.66 5.30
CA PHE A 540 11.81 -0.47 5.79
C PHE A 540 12.32 -0.30 7.23
N ASP A 541 12.15 0.88 7.86
CA ASP A 541 12.64 1.15 9.22
C ASP A 541 11.89 0.33 10.30
N PRO A 542 10.54 0.14 10.26
CA PRO A 542 9.82 -0.77 11.17
C PRO A 542 10.22 -2.25 11.01
N ILE A 543 10.32 -2.76 9.77
CA ILE A 543 10.80 -4.13 9.47
C ILE A 543 12.18 -4.36 10.12
N ARG A 544 13.10 -3.42 9.91
CA ARG A 544 14.46 -3.41 10.49
C ARG A 544 14.48 -3.22 12.02
N LYS A 545 13.43 -2.68 12.63
CA LYS A 545 13.32 -2.40 14.07
C LYS A 545 12.73 -3.58 14.86
N TYR A 546 11.74 -4.27 14.27
CA TYR A 546 10.92 -5.27 14.98
C TYR A 546 11.08 -6.70 14.45
N GLY A 547 11.61 -6.90 13.23
CA GLY A 547 11.80 -8.24 12.66
C GLY A 547 12.82 -9.10 13.43
N PRO A 548 12.80 -10.44 13.26
CA PRO A 548 13.66 -11.35 14.01
C PRO A 548 15.15 -10.99 13.89
N LYS A 549 15.84 -10.88 15.02
CA LYS A 549 17.20 -10.31 15.06
C LYS A 549 18.21 -11.04 14.16
N HIS A 550 18.13 -12.38 14.08
CA HIS A 550 18.98 -13.17 13.19
C HIS A 550 18.72 -12.83 11.71
N CYS A 551 17.44 -12.75 11.33
CA CYS A 551 16.98 -12.47 9.98
C CYS A 551 17.38 -11.06 9.54
N ILE A 552 17.11 -10.04 10.37
CA ILE A 552 17.52 -8.66 10.07
C ILE A 552 19.05 -8.51 10.01
N GLN A 553 19.81 -9.27 10.82
CA GLN A 553 21.28 -9.29 10.74
C GLN A 553 21.79 -9.95 9.44
N ALA A 554 21.18 -11.08 9.03
CA ALA A 554 21.50 -11.74 7.76
C ALA A 554 21.17 -10.83 6.56
N LEU A 555 19.96 -10.28 6.51
CA LEU A 555 19.51 -9.35 5.46
C LEU A 555 20.43 -8.13 5.33
N HIS A 556 20.74 -7.44 6.44
CA HIS A 556 21.65 -6.30 6.44
C HIS A 556 23.06 -6.70 5.94
N SER A 557 23.55 -7.88 6.33
CA SER A 557 24.86 -8.38 5.88
C SER A 557 24.89 -8.69 4.38
N VAL A 558 23.85 -9.36 3.85
CA VAL A 558 23.72 -9.64 2.41
C VAL A 558 23.63 -8.34 1.63
N ILE A 559 22.81 -7.39 2.06
CA ILE A 559 22.60 -6.12 1.36
C ILE A 559 23.86 -5.25 1.36
N LEU A 560 24.65 -5.22 2.44
CA LEU A 560 25.95 -4.54 2.43
C LEU A 560 26.96 -5.20 1.49
N TYR A 561 26.96 -6.53 1.38
CA TYR A 561 27.79 -7.26 0.41
C TYR A 561 27.34 -7.02 -1.04
N VAL A 562 26.03 -7.00 -1.29
CA VAL A 562 25.44 -6.66 -2.59
C VAL A 562 25.81 -5.23 -2.98
N ASP A 563 25.56 -4.22 -2.12
CA ASP A 563 25.98 -2.83 -2.34
C ASP A 563 27.48 -2.77 -2.70
N HIS A 564 28.35 -3.43 -1.92
CA HIS A 564 29.80 -3.42 -2.15
C HIS A 564 30.18 -3.92 -3.57
N VAL A 565 29.50 -4.95 -4.08
CA VAL A 565 29.76 -5.48 -5.43
C VAL A 565 29.12 -4.62 -6.53
N LEU A 566 27.87 -4.16 -6.35
CA LEU A 566 27.15 -3.39 -7.38
C LEU A 566 27.68 -1.95 -7.55
N PHE A 567 28.25 -1.36 -6.48
CA PHE A 567 28.93 -0.06 -6.55
C PHE A 567 30.42 -0.17 -6.93
N SER A 568 31.02 -1.38 -6.93
CA SER A 568 32.40 -1.57 -7.37
C SER A 568 32.53 -1.59 -8.91
N PRO A 569 33.41 -0.76 -9.53
CA PRO A 569 33.70 -0.83 -10.97
C PRO A 569 34.38 -2.13 -11.42
N ILE A 570 34.91 -2.91 -10.48
CA ILE A 570 35.58 -4.21 -10.71
C ILE A 570 34.88 -5.37 -9.99
N GLY A 571 33.65 -5.15 -9.50
CA GLY A 571 32.86 -6.18 -8.83
C GLY A 571 32.46 -7.30 -9.79
N GLN A 572 32.45 -8.55 -9.32
CA GLN A 572 32.02 -9.70 -10.12
C GLN A 572 30.47 -9.79 -10.18
N LYS A 573 29.83 -8.76 -10.75
CA LYS A 573 28.36 -8.56 -10.70
C LYS A 573 27.59 -9.76 -11.23
N THR A 574 27.96 -10.29 -12.40
CA THR A 574 27.34 -11.50 -12.98
C THR A 574 27.44 -12.71 -12.05
N ALA A 575 28.59 -12.90 -11.37
CA ALA A 575 28.78 -13.99 -10.42
C ALA A 575 27.99 -13.79 -9.11
N LEU A 576 27.72 -12.55 -8.72
CA LEU A 576 26.77 -12.22 -7.65
C LEU A 576 25.33 -12.53 -8.11
N LYS A 577 24.86 -11.94 -9.20
CA LYS A 577 23.48 -12.13 -9.69
C LYS A 577 23.17 -13.62 -9.95
N LYS A 578 24.15 -14.43 -10.37
CA LYS A 578 24.05 -15.90 -10.48
C LYS A 578 23.72 -16.65 -9.18
N LYS A 579 24.13 -16.12 -8.02
CA LYS A 579 23.71 -16.70 -6.72
C LYS A 579 22.20 -16.52 -6.49
N PHE A 580 21.61 -15.47 -7.06
CA PHE A 580 20.18 -15.16 -7.02
C PHE A 580 19.40 -15.59 -8.28
N GLY A 581 20.07 -16.11 -9.31
CA GLY A 581 19.44 -16.63 -10.53
C GLY A 581 19.05 -15.56 -11.54
N ALA A 582 19.70 -14.39 -11.50
CA ALA A 582 19.47 -13.25 -12.39
C ALA A 582 20.77 -12.88 -13.16
N GLU A 583 21.60 -13.86 -13.51
CA GLU A 583 22.90 -13.64 -14.17
C GLU A 583 22.83 -12.94 -15.54
N ASP A 584 21.68 -13.04 -16.20
CA ASP A 584 21.32 -12.43 -17.49
C ASP A 584 20.63 -11.07 -17.36
N LEU A 585 20.10 -10.72 -16.18
CA LEU A 585 19.49 -9.41 -15.93
C LEU A 585 20.56 -8.31 -16.00
N GLU A 586 20.49 -7.44 -17.00
CA GLU A 586 21.54 -6.47 -17.32
C GLU A 586 21.70 -5.46 -16.19
N HIS A 587 20.60 -4.85 -15.75
CA HIS A 587 20.64 -3.65 -14.91
C HIS A 587 20.74 -3.95 -13.40
N ASP A 588 21.50 -3.10 -12.69
CA ASP A 588 21.84 -3.29 -11.26
C ASP A 588 20.76 -2.76 -10.31
N ASP A 589 19.91 -1.86 -10.79
CA ASP A 589 18.79 -1.25 -10.08
C ASP A 589 17.55 -2.15 -10.14
N ASP A 590 17.28 -2.81 -11.28
CA ASP A 590 16.26 -3.87 -11.37
C ASP A 590 16.61 -5.07 -10.46
N PHE A 591 17.87 -5.50 -10.48
CA PHE A 591 18.35 -6.52 -9.54
C PHE A 591 18.25 -6.07 -8.07
N ALA A 592 18.25 -4.76 -7.79
CA ALA A 592 18.11 -4.24 -6.43
C ALA A 592 16.66 -4.15 -5.96
N GLU A 593 15.70 -3.90 -6.87
CA GLU A 593 14.28 -4.05 -6.55
C GLU A 593 13.92 -5.50 -6.26
N LEU A 594 14.41 -6.44 -7.06
CA LEU A 594 14.10 -7.86 -6.93
C LEU A 594 14.43 -8.41 -5.52
N LEU A 595 15.50 -7.91 -4.90
CA LEU A 595 15.85 -8.26 -3.52
C LEU A 595 14.90 -7.65 -2.48
N SER A 596 14.24 -6.51 -2.76
CA SER A 596 13.30 -5.89 -1.83
C SER A 596 11.96 -6.62 -1.75
N TYR A 597 11.57 -7.37 -2.79
CA TYR A 597 10.25 -8.00 -2.92
C TYR A 597 9.79 -8.83 -1.70
N PRO A 598 10.62 -9.70 -1.07
CA PRO A 598 10.20 -10.47 0.11
C PRO A 598 9.88 -9.62 1.34
N LEU A 599 10.34 -8.37 1.40
CA LEU A 599 10.03 -7.45 2.50
C LEU A 599 8.55 -7.01 2.47
N GLY A 600 7.86 -7.17 1.34
CA GLY A 600 6.41 -6.95 1.24
C GLY A 600 5.61 -7.89 2.15
N LEU A 601 6.11 -9.10 2.44
CA LEU A 601 5.46 -10.07 3.33
C LEU A 601 5.26 -9.55 4.76
N TRP A 602 5.96 -8.47 5.14
CA TRP A 602 5.76 -7.79 6.42
C TRP A 602 4.41 -7.04 6.47
N GLN A 603 3.97 -6.47 5.36
CA GLN A 603 2.66 -5.84 5.25
C GLN A 603 1.54 -6.90 5.27
N GLU A 604 1.79 -8.04 4.63
CA GLU A 604 0.85 -9.16 4.49
C GLU A 604 0.73 -10.04 5.76
N MET A 605 1.39 -9.68 6.86
CA MET A 605 1.15 -10.32 8.15
C MET A 605 -0.28 -10.05 8.63
N THR A 606 -0.90 -11.05 9.25
CA THR A 606 -2.26 -10.97 9.80
C THR A 606 -2.26 -11.43 11.26
N PRO A 607 -3.32 -11.17 12.05
CA PRO A 607 -3.42 -11.69 13.42
C PRO A 607 -3.33 -13.24 13.56
N ALA A 608 -3.33 -13.99 12.44
CA ALA A 608 -3.28 -15.45 12.41
C ALA A 608 -2.16 -16.06 11.53
N LYS A 609 -1.36 -15.25 10.81
CA LYS A 609 -0.25 -15.71 9.93
C LYS A 609 0.88 -14.69 9.89
N ASN A 610 2.14 -15.14 9.89
CA ASN A 610 3.31 -14.26 9.79
C ASN A 610 4.28 -14.72 8.67
N PRO A 611 3.90 -14.61 7.38
CA PRO A 611 4.68 -15.16 6.26
C PRO A 611 6.10 -14.58 6.16
N PHE A 612 6.32 -13.35 6.64
CA PHE A 612 7.68 -12.79 6.72
C PHE A 612 8.59 -13.59 7.67
N VAL A 613 8.07 -14.02 8.82
CA VAL A 613 8.83 -14.85 9.76
C VAL A 613 8.82 -16.32 9.33
N ASP A 614 7.64 -16.85 9.03
CA ASP A 614 7.37 -18.27 8.80
C ASP A 614 8.01 -18.77 7.49
N ASP A 615 7.86 -18.02 6.39
CA ASP A 615 8.31 -18.43 5.04
C ASP A 615 9.65 -17.80 4.61
N PHE A 616 9.95 -16.58 5.05
CA PHE A 616 11.12 -15.83 4.58
C PHE A 616 12.29 -15.78 5.58
N CYS A 617 12.07 -15.51 6.87
CA CYS A 617 13.18 -15.47 7.83
C CYS A 617 13.80 -16.85 8.10
N THR A 618 12.99 -17.92 8.06
CA THR A 618 13.43 -19.32 8.25
C THR A 618 14.51 -19.77 7.25
N ILE A 619 14.66 -19.12 6.09
CA ILE A 619 15.75 -19.43 5.14
C ILE A 619 17.15 -19.18 5.75
N PHE A 620 17.25 -18.31 6.76
CA PHE A 620 18.50 -17.97 7.42
C PHE A 620 18.79 -18.84 8.65
N ASP A 621 17.92 -19.78 9.00
CA ASP A 621 18.15 -20.65 10.15
C ASP A 621 19.38 -21.55 9.96
N GLY A 622 20.22 -21.62 10.99
CA GLY A 622 21.50 -22.34 10.97
C GLY A 622 22.63 -21.66 10.17
N ALA A 623 22.36 -20.63 9.38
CA ALA A 623 23.39 -19.89 8.65
C ALA A 623 24.18 -18.95 9.59
N THR A 624 25.51 -18.91 9.43
CA THR A 624 26.44 -18.20 10.34
C THR A 624 27.40 -17.24 9.64
N SER A 625 27.53 -17.37 8.32
CA SER A 625 28.48 -16.63 7.50
C SER A 625 27.80 -15.89 6.36
N ILE A 626 28.44 -14.81 5.88
CA ILE A 626 27.96 -14.06 4.71
C ILE A 626 27.80 -14.93 3.46
N HIS A 627 28.58 -16.00 3.30
CA HIS A 627 28.40 -16.91 2.17
C HIS A 627 27.08 -17.69 2.27
N GLU A 628 26.76 -18.23 3.45
CA GLU A 628 25.52 -18.96 3.70
C GLU A 628 24.29 -18.03 3.59
N TYR A 629 24.35 -16.82 4.13
CA TYR A 629 23.27 -15.84 3.99
C TYR A 629 23.00 -15.46 2.52
N VAL A 630 24.05 -15.32 1.69
CA VAL A 630 23.89 -15.01 0.26
C VAL A 630 23.33 -16.21 -0.52
N GLU A 631 23.73 -17.45 -0.20
CA GLU A 631 23.15 -18.64 -0.84
C GLU A 631 21.69 -18.89 -0.43
N ALA A 632 21.34 -18.69 0.85
CA ALA A 632 19.97 -18.83 1.35
C ALA A 632 19.01 -17.84 0.67
N TYR A 633 19.35 -16.55 0.72
CA TYR A 633 18.58 -15.48 0.06
C TYR A 633 18.56 -15.67 -1.47
N GLY A 634 19.68 -16.10 -2.05
CA GLY A 634 19.79 -16.44 -3.46
C GLY A 634 18.88 -17.59 -3.88
N GLY A 635 18.73 -18.63 -3.05
CA GLY A 635 17.80 -19.73 -3.25
C GLY A 635 16.33 -19.29 -3.18
N TYR A 636 15.99 -18.41 -2.23
CA TYR A 636 14.64 -17.86 -2.12
C TYR A 636 14.26 -16.99 -3.33
N ILE A 637 15.15 -16.08 -3.76
CA ILE A 637 14.94 -15.24 -4.95
C ILE A 637 14.87 -16.08 -6.23
N LYS A 638 15.70 -17.13 -6.38
CA LYS A 638 15.57 -18.11 -7.48
C LYS A 638 14.17 -18.71 -7.58
N ASN A 639 13.54 -19.01 -6.44
CA ASN A 639 12.18 -19.56 -6.41
C ASN A 639 11.12 -18.52 -6.77
N ILE A 640 11.34 -17.23 -6.47
CA ILE A 640 10.47 -16.13 -6.93
C ILE A 640 10.59 -15.95 -8.45
N ILE A 641 11.82 -15.79 -8.98
CA ILE A 641 12.07 -15.65 -10.43
C ILE A 641 11.43 -16.82 -11.19
N LYS A 642 11.65 -18.06 -10.75
CA LYS A 642 11.12 -19.27 -11.39
C LYS A 642 9.58 -19.31 -11.45
N LYS A 643 8.88 -18.67 -10.50
CA LYS A 643 7.41 -18.60 -10.50
C LYS A 643 6.86 -17.45 -11.34
N ALA A 644 7.53 -16.30 -11.33
CA ALA A 644 7.05 -15.08 -11.99
C ALA A 644 7.42 -15.02 -13.47
N CYS A 645 8.64 -15.44 -13.81
CA CYS A 645 9.18 -15.45 -15.16
C CYS A 645 9.02 -16.85 -15.81
N ASP A 646 7.93 -17.56 -15.50
CA ASP A 646 7.69 -18.94 -15.97
C ASP A 646 7.34 -19.02 -17.47
N LYS A 647 7.06 -17.87 -18.10
CA LYS A 647 6.55 -17.72 -19.48
C LYS A 647 7.46 -16.92 -20.41
N ASP A 648 8.55 -16.36 -19.91
CA ASP A 648 9.50 -15.52 -20.66
C ASP A 648 10.78 -16.31 -21.00
N GLU A 649 11.48 -15.94 -22.08
CA GLU A 649 12.67 -16.69 -22.52
C GLU A 649 13.90 -16.42 -21.63
N THR A 650 13.91 -15.29 -20.92
CA THR A 650 15.01 -14.83 -20.06
C THR A 650 14.49 -14.07 -18.84
N VAL A 651 15.30 -13.99 -17.78
CA VAL A 651 15.02 -13.16 -16.61
C VAL A 651 15.10 -11.67 -16.98
N ASN A 652 15.93 -11.31 -17.96
CA ASN A 652 15.95 -9.95 -18.48
C ASN A 652 14.63 -9.58 -19.19
N GLU A 653 14.07 -10.42 -20.08
CA GLU A 653 12.77 -10.14 -20.72
C GLU A 653 11.64 -9.91 -19.70
N CYS A 654 11.67 -10.67 -18.60
CA CYS A 654 10.71 -10.59 -17.50
C CYS A 654 10.89 -9.33 -16.61
N LEU A 655 12.13 -8.95 -16.27
CA LEU A 655 12.42 -8.00 -15.18
C LEU A 655 13.10 -6.68 -15.60
N ASP A 656 13.47 -6.49 -16.86
CA ASP A 656 14.12 -5.26 -17.35
C ASP A 656 13.12 -4.09 -17.40
N THR A 657 13.39 -3.04 -16.61
CA THR A 657 12.58 -1.80 -16.55
C THR A 657 13.20 -0.62 -17.32
N HIS A 658 14.23 -0.88 -18.13
CA HIS A 658 14.86 0.11 -19.00
C HIS A 658 14.43 -0.04 -20.46
N ASP A 659 14.00 -1.23 -20.90
CA ASP A 659 13.48 -1.41 -22.26
C ASP A 659 12.05 -0.83 -22.46
N PRO A 660 11.87 0.26 -23.23
CA PRO A 660 10.53 0.82 -23.55
C PRO A 660 9.62 -0.15 -24.33
N ARG A 661 10.15 -1.27 -24.83
CA ARG A 661 9.41 -2.29 -25.59
C ARG A 661 8.91 -3.44 -24.71
N SER A 662 9.23 -3.45 -23.41
CA SER A 662 8.83 -4.52 -22.51
C SER A 662 7.31 -4.63 -22.38
N LYS A 663 6.82 -5.86 -22.26
CA LYS A 663 5.39 -6.20 -22.16
C LYS A 663 4.71 -5.42 -21.01
N MET A 664 5.44 -5.17 -19.92
CA MET A 664 4.94 -4.43 -18.76
C MET A 664 4.45 -3.01 -19.08
N TYR A 665 5.03 -2.35 -20.08
CA TYR A 665 4.67 -0.97 -20.47
C TYR A 665 3.63 -0.90 -21.59
N LEU A 666 3.63 -1.88 -22.51
CA LEU A 666 2.80 -1.86 -23.72
C LEU A 666 1.38 -2.40 -23.49
N ASP A 667 1.18 -3.20 -22.46
CA ASP A 667 -0.13 -3.73 -22.08
C ASP A 667 -0.97 -2.69 -21.34
N GLU A 668 -1.84 -1.98 -22.07
CA GLU A 668 -2.83 -1.06 -21.50
C GLU A 668 -4.02 -1.74 -20.80
N THR A 669 -4.08 -3.08 -20.72
CA THR A 669 -5.21 -3.81 -20.08
C THR A 669 -4.96 -4.21 -18.63
N ASP A 670 -3.73 -4.06 -18.15
CA ASP A 670 -3.33 -4.36 -16.77
C ASP A 670 -3.81 -3.32 -15.75
N GLU A 671 -4.52 -3.82 -14.72
CA GLU A 671 -5.08 -3.03 -13.62
C GLU A 671 -4.00 -2.41 -12.71
N SER A 672 -2.79 -2.98 -12.64
CA SER A 672 -1.70 -2.43 -11.81
C SER A 672 -1.32 -0.99 -12.18
N ARG A 673 -1.56 -0.65 -13.46
CA ARG A 673 -1.36 0.69 -14.04
C ARG A 673 -2.23 1.76 -13.38
N ALA A 674 -3.37 1.40 -12.77
CA ALA A 674 -4.21 2.35 -12.04
C ALA A 674 -3.48 2.91 -10.80
N TRP A 675 -2.95 2.02 -9.95
CA TRP A 675 -2.18 2.46 -8.78
C TRP A 675 -0.86 3.10 -9.20
N PHE A 676 -0.18 2.53 -10.20
CA PHE A 676 1.09 3.10 -10.69
C PHE A 676 0.91 4.51 -11.28
N TRP A 677 -0.22 4.80 -11.92
CA TRP A 677 -0.59 6.14 -12.35
C TRP A 677 -0.73 7.11 -11.17
N GLN A 678 -1.41 6.71 -10.08
CA GLN A 678 -1.58 7.58 -8.91
C GLN A 678 -0.24 7.91 -8.22
N VAL A 679 0.70 6.98 -8.14
CA VAL A 679 2.06 7.29 -7.63
C VAL A 679 2.90 8.08 -8.62
N CYS A 680 2.78 7.85 -9.93
CA CYS A 680 3.47 8.63 -10.97
C CYS A 680 2.94 10.06 -11.15
N THR A 681 1.68 10.33 -10.82
CA THR A 681 1.06 11.66 -10.98
C THR A 681 0.94 12.43 -9.68
N GLU A 682 0.48 11.82 -8.59
CA GLU A 682 0.16 12.52 -7.34
C GLU A 682 1.07 12.15 -6.17
N TYR A 683 1.26 10.87 -5.82
CA TYR A 683 1.75 10.51 -4.47
C TYR A 683 3.26 10.22 -4.33
N ALA A 684 3.91 9.72 -5.38
CA ALA A 684 5.20 9.03 -5.34
C ALA A 684 5.25 7.79 -4.42
N TYR A 685 5.31 7.93 -3.10
CA TYR A 685 5.51 6.84 -2.12
C TYR A 685 6.71 5.89 -2.40
N TRP A 686 7.70 6.31 -3.19
CA TRP A 686 8.74 5.41 -3.71
C TRP A 686 9.68 4.86 -2.64
N GLN A 687 9.59 3.56 -2.38
CA GLN A 687 10.34 2.88 -1.31
C GLN A 687 11.77 2.56 -1.75
N THR A 688 12.73 3.26 -1.15
CA THR A 688 14.13 3.28 -1.59
C THR A 688 15.09 2.68 -0.57
N GLY A 689 16.31 2.34 -1.00
CA GLY A 689 17.40 2.01 -0.09
C GLY A 689 17.78 3.21 0.79
N ALA A 690 17.99 2.97 2.09
CA ALA A 690 18.25 4.06 3.04
C ALA A 690 19.59 4.78 2.77
N PRO A 691 19.71 6.09 3.05
CA PRO A 691 20.96 6.85 2.83
C PRO A 691 22.20 6.21 3.47
N ILE A 692 23.39 6.51 2.96
CA ILE A 692 24.65 5.87 3.38
C ILE A 692 24.98 6.03 4.89
N TRP A 693 24.41 7.03 5.56
CA TRP A 693 24.56 7.25 7.00
C TRP A 693 23.48 6.58 7.87
N LYS A 694 22.50 5.88 7.27
CA LYS A 694 21.54 5.01 7.97
C LYS A 694 21.82 3.53 7.64
N PRO A 695 21.62 2.59 8.59
CA PRO A 695 21.53 1.16 8.29
C PRO A 695 20.40 0.88 7.28
N THR A 696 20.53 -0.16 6.46
CA THR A 696 19.52 -0.51 5.45
C THR A 696 19.33 -2.03 5.35
N ILE A 697 18.13 -2.46 4.96
CA ILE A 697 17.85 -3.84 4.52
C ILE A 697 17.43 -3.90 3.04
N VAL A 698 17.62 -2.79 2.31
CA VAL A 698 17.40 -2.65 0.87
C VAL A 698 18.62 -2.01 0.22
N SER A 699 18.99 -2.53 -0.96
CA SER A 699 20.16 -2.08 -1.73
C SER A 699 20.03 -0.61 -2.13
N ARG A 700 21.12 0.15 -2.02
CA ARG A 700 21.15 1.59 -2.34
C ARG A 700 21.18 1.87 -3.85
N LYS A 701 21.10 0.82 -4.67
CA LYS A 701 20.79 0.92 -6.11
C LYS A 701 19.30 1.14 -6.37
N LEU A 702 18.41 0.76 -5.45
CA LEU A 702 16.99 1.10 -5.53
C LEU A 702 16.79 2.53 -5.02
N ASP A 703 16.84 3.50 -5.94
CA ASP A 703 16.65 4.92 -5.64
C ASP A 703 15.51 5.55 -6.45
N THR A 704 15.22 6.83 -6.20
CA THR A 704 14.11 7.55 -6.83
C THR A 704 14.17 7.65 -8.35
N ALA A 705 15.36 7.49 -8.97
CA ALA A 705 15.51 7.52 -10.41
C ALA A 705 14.99 6.23 -11.07
N TRP A 706 15.05 5.09 -10.37
CA TRP A 706 14.46 3.82 -10.81
C TRP A 706 12.96 3.98 -11.03
N PHE A 707 12.22 4.31 -9.97
CA PHE A 707 10.78 4.58 -10.03
C PHE A 707 10.42 5.71 -11.01
N GLN A 708 11.18 6.82 -11.02
CA GLN A 708 10.91 7.96 -11.88
C GLN A 708 11.03 7.64 -13.37
N ARG A 709 11.97 6.75 -13.76
CA ARG A 709 12.19 6.32 -15.15
C ARG A 709 10.96 5.61 -15.71
N GLN A 710 10.31 4.77 -14.91
CA GLN A 710 9.21 3.92 -15.36
C GLN A 710 7.93 4.72 -15.72
N CYS A 711 7.67 5.86 -15.07
CA CYS A 711 6.47 6.67 -15.33
C CYS A 711 6.27 7.07 -16.81
N PRO A 712 7.23 7.74 -17.49
CA PRO A 712 7.10 8.05 -18.93
C PRO A 712 7.19 6.82 -19.85
N LEU A 713 7.71 5.67 -19.39
CA LEU A 713 7.71 4.42 -20.15
C LEU A 713 6.31 3.78 -20.16
N MET A 714 5.67 3.68 -18.98
CA MET A 714 4.33 3.13 -18.81
C MET A 714 3.24 3.98 -19.48
N PHE A 715 3.39 5.31 -19.42
CA PHE A 715 2.31 6.25 -19.73
C PHE A 715 2.60 7.21 -20.90
N GLY A 716 3.82 7.21 -21.45
CA GLY A 716 4.24 8.11 -22.53
C GLY A 716 4.87 9.42 -22.03
N GLU A 717 6.01 9.80 -22.62
CA GLU A 717 6.85 10.93 -22.16
C GLU A 717 6.13 12.31 -22.17
N HIS A 718 4.99 12.43 -22.84
CA HIS A 718 4.26 13.71 -22.97
C HIS A 718 2.90 13.72 -22.26
N ASP A 719 2.41 12.56 -21.81
CA ASP A 719 1.09 12.41 -21.18
C ASP A 719 1.17 12.30 -19.64
N VAL A 720 2.37 12.15 -19.07
CA VAL A 720 2.65 12.29 -17.63
C VAL A 720 3.60 13.43 -17.29
N LEU A 721 3.47 13.95 -16.07
CA LEU A 721 4.38 14.94 -15.52
C LEU A 721 5.76 14.34 -15.26
N LYS A 722 6.81 15.13 -15.51
CA LYS A 722 8.21 14.73 -15.28
C LYS A 722 8.55 14.35 -13.82
N ARG A 723 7.67 14.72 -12.87
CA ARG A 723 7.67 14.27 -11.46
C ARG A 723 6.22 14.27 -10.92
N PRO A 724 5.86 13.39 -9.97
CA PRO A 724 4.58 13.46 -9.27
C PRO A 724 4.42 14.76 -8.46
N ILE A 725 3.20 15.25 -8.28
CA ILE A 725 2.88 16.51 -7.57
C ILE A 725 2.76 16.36 -6.05
N TRP A 726 3.48 15.41 -5.44
CA TRP A 726 3.39 15.04 -4.01
C TRP A 726 3.49 16.22 -3.03
N ARG A 727 4.23 17.28 -3.38
CA ARG A 727 4.34 18.53 -2.59
C ARG A 727 3.11 19.42 -2.63
N GLU A 728 2.30 19.29 -3.66
CA GLU A 728 1.03 19.99 -3.84
C GLU A 728 -0.07 19.23 -3.12
N ILE A 729 -0.11 17.89 -3.20
CA ILE A 729 -1.04 17.07 -2.41
C ILE A 729 -0.78 17.26 -0.90
N ASN A 730 0.47 17.21 -0.43
CA ASN A 730 0.83 17.51 0.97
C ASN A 730 0.46 18.93 1.43
N ARG A 731 0.30 19.88 0.51
CA ARG A 731 -0.10 21.26 0.82
C ARG A 731 -1.62 21.41 0.82
N GLU A 732 -2.28 20.79 -0.14
CA GLU A 732 -3.74 20.81 -0.30
C GLU A 732 -4.42 20.04 0.83
N TYR A 733 -3.82 18.93 1.28
CA TYR A 733 -4.38 18.05 2.31
C TYR A 733 -3.56 18.04 3.61
N GLU A 734 -2.62 18.97 3.79
CA GLU A 734 -1.84 19.24 5.02
C GLU A 734 -0.86 18.14 5.50
N GLY A 735 -1.02 16.88 5.06
CA GLY A 735 -0.08 15.79 5.34
C GLY A 735 0.03 15.48 6.83
N TRP A 736 1.25 15.40 7.38
CA TRP A 736 1.44 15.28 8.84
C TRP A 736 0.79 16.42 9.65
N HIS A 737 0.56 17.60 9.04
CA HIS A 737 -0.09 18.74 9.68
C HIS A 737 -1.63 18.66 9.69
N THR A 738 -2.24 17.63 9.11
CA THR A 738 -3.71 17.43 9.04
C THR A 738 -4.35 17.45 10.44
N SER A 739 -5.17 18.47 10.72
CA SER A 739 -5.93 18.59 11.97
C SER A 739 -7.44 18.52 11.72
N LEU A 740 -8.16 17.64 12.42
CA LEU A 740 -9.56 17.32 12.08
C LEU A 740 -10.43 16.95 13.30
N ASP A 741 -11.56 17.62 13.45
CA ASP A 741 -12.61 17.25 14.41
C ASP A 741 -13.38 16.00 13.98
N ARG A 742 -13.71 15.14 14.96
CA ARG A 742 -14.45 13.87 14.79
C ARG A 742 -13.72 12.87 13.89
N VAL A 743 -12.44 12.67 14.17
CA VAL A 743 -11.60 11.69 13.48
C VAL A 743 -10.96 10.74 14.49
N PHE A 744 -11.11 9.44 14.29
CA PHE A 744 -10.43 8.42 15.07
C PHE A 744 -9.31 7.82 14.22
N TRP A 745 -8.07 8.22 14.48
CA TRP A 745 -6.88 7.68 13.80
C TRP A 745 -6.44 6.37 14.45
N ILE A 746 -6.09 5.39 13.62
CA ILE A 746 -5.58 4.08 14.03
C ILE A 746 -4.34 3.79 13.19
N ASP A 747 -3.30 3.17 13.77
CA ASP A 747 -2.17 2.61 13.01
C ASP A 747 -1.62 1.37 13.73
N GLY A 748 -0.87 0.52 13.01
CA GLY A 748 -0.05 -0.52 13.62
C GLY A 748 1.25 0.00 14.25
N GLU A 749 1.69 -0.58 15.37
CA GLU A 749 3.01 -0.30 15.96
C GLU A 749 4.15 -0.74 15.03
N TRP A 750 3.93 -1.81 14.26
CA TRP A 750 4.88 -2.43 13.34
C TRP A 750 4.59 -2.12 11.87
N ASP A 751 3.49 -1.42 11.58
CA ASP A 751 3.11 -1.02 10.22
C ASP A 751 4.18 -0.11 9.58
N PRO A 752 4.74 -0.47 8.41
CA PRO A 752 5.64 0.41 7.67
C PRO A 752 4.99 1.77 7.34
N TRP A 753 3.69 1.80 7.01
CA TRP A 753 2.96 3.00 6.60
C TRP A 753 2.67 3.98 7.74
N ARG A 754 2.75 3.58 9.02
CA ARG A 754 2.66 4.55 10.13
C ARG A 754 3.74 5.62 10.02
N THR A 755 4.89 5.32 9.41
CA THR A 755 5.95 6.31 9.20
C THR A 755 5.52 7.49 8.29
N LEU A 756 4.41 7.38 7.56
CA LEU A 756 3.75 8.47 6.81
C LEU A 756 2.37 8.87 7.36
N SER A 757 1.88 8.23 8.42
CA SER A 757 0.62 8.64 9.07
C SER A 757 0.83 9.81 10.02
N VAL A 758 -0.27 10.38 10.54
CA VAL A 758 -0.22 11.41 11.58
C VAL A 758 0.36 10.94 12.92
N GLN A 759 0.53 9.63 13.11
CA GLN A 759 1.13 9.00 14.29
C GLN A 759 2.58 8.51 14.02
N SER A 760 3.22 9.04 12.97
CA SER A 760 4.63 8.80 12.66
C SER A 760 5.57 9.35 13.75
N ASP A 761 6.67 8.63 14.01
CA ASP A 761 7.76 9.07 14.88
C ASP A 761 8.45 10.37 14.33
N ASP A 762 8.30 10.67 13.03
CA ASP A 762 8.78 11.89 12.34
C ASP A 762 7.74 13.04 12.32
N ALA A 763 6.50 12.83 12.78
CA ALA A 763 5.40 13.81 12.73
C ALA A 763 5.54 14.96 13.75
N PRO A 764 4.95 16.16 13.51
CA PRO A 764 5.01 17.29 14.44
C PRO A 764 4.09 17.08 15.65
N ASN A 765 4.59 17.41 16.85
CA ASN A 765 3.84 17.28 18.10
C ASN A 765 2.53 18.11 18.12
N ARG A 766 1.44 17.48 18.56
CA ARG A 766 0.06 18.01 18.50
C ARG A 766 -0.39 18.82 19.73
N TYR A 767 0.54 19.48 20.44
CA TYR A 767 0.28 20.05 21.78
C TYR A 767 -0.73 21.21 21.83
N ASP A 768 -0.77 22.08 20.81
CA ASP A 768 -1.65 23.27 20.77
C ASP A 768 -2.93 23.05 19.94
N TRP A 769 -3.21 21.81 19.53
CA TRP A 769 -4.20 21.50 18.50
C TRP A 769 -5.60 21.38 19.13
N LYS A 770 -6.58 22.07 18.53
CA LYS A 770 -7.96 22.16 19.06
C LYS A 770 -8.90 21.20 18.33
N GLU A 771 -8.48 19.95 18.22
CA GLU A 771 -9.19 18.91 17.49
C GLU A 771 -9.89 17.93 18.43
N ASP A 772 -11.17 17.64 18.17
CA ASP A 772 -11.85 16.47 18.74
C ASP A 772 -11.47 15.20 17.94
N ALA A 773 -10.17 14.96 17.82
CA ALA A 773 -9.61 13.74 17.26
C ALA A 773 -9.33 12.71 18.38
N LYS A 774 -9.18 11.44 18.00
CA LYS A 774 -8.69 10.35 18.86
C LYS A 774 -7.61 9.57 18.10
N TYR A 775 -6.77 8.87 18.85
CA TYR A 775 -5.52 8.28 18.38
C TYR A 775 -5.33 6.92 19.04
N ALA A 776 -5.00 5.89 18.25
CA ALA A 776 -4.65 4.56 18.72
C ALA A 776 -3.49 3.99 17.89
N VAL A 777 -2.46 3.49 18.57
CA VAL A 777 -1.44 2.62 17.97
C VAL A 777 -1.69 1.22 18.49
N LEU A 778 -1.97 0.28 17.59
CA LEU A 778 -2.19 -1.12 17.91
C LEU A 778 -0.84 -1.81 18.17
N PRO A 779 -0.57 -2.31 19.39
CA PRO A 779 0.70 -2.96 19.72
C PRO A 779 0.89 -4.23 18.87
N GLU A 780 2.14 -4.50 18.51
CA GLU A 780 2.58 -5.68 17.74
C GLU A 780 1.84 -5.92 16.40
N SER A 781 1.10 -4.92 15.92
CA SER A 781 0.24 -5.03 14.74
C SER A 781 0.85 -4.32 13.53
N VAL A 782 0.63 -4.88 12.34
CA VAL A 782 0.99 -4.23 11.06
C VAL A 782 -0.25 -3.55 10.43
N HIS A 783 -0.37 -3.57 9.12
CA HIS A 783 -1.28 -2.75 8.34
C HIS A 783 -2.76 -3.03 8.62
N HIS A 784 -3.47 -2.00 9.10
CA HIS A 784 -4.92 -1.96 9.37
C HIS A 784 -5.53 -3.22 10.01
N TRP A 785 -4.86 -3.78 11.03
CA TRP A 785 -5.35 -4.95 11.78
C TRP A 785 -6.64 -4.68 12.57
N ASP A 786 -7.06 -3.42 12.73
CA ASP A 786 -8.36 -3.05 13.32
C ASP A 786 -9.55 -3.58 12.51
N PHE A 787 -9.38 -3.91 11.22
CA PHE A 787 -10.45 -4.40 10.34
C PHE A 787 -10.96 -5.79 10.73
N TYR A 788 -10.10 -6.64 11.30
CA TYR A 788 -10.41 -8.05 11.57
C TYR A 788 -11.40 -8.22 12.72
N VAL A 789 -12.43 -9.04 12.49
CA VAL A 789 -13.36 -9.50 13.53
C VAL A 789 -13.36 -11.03 13.59
N SER A 790 -12.92 -11.57 14.71
CA SER A 790 -12.92 -13.00 15.04
C SER A 790 -12.71 -13.18 16.55
N ASP A 791 -12.88 -14.41 17.05
CA ASP A 791 -12.46 -14.77 18.41
C ASP A 791 -10.94 -14.92 18.57
N THR A 792 -10.15 -14.70 17.52
CA THR A 792 -8.68 -14.83 17.50
C THR A 792 -7.94 -13.49 17.44
N ILE A 793 -8.65 -12.35 17.38
CA ILE A 793 -8.01 -11.02 17.49
C ILE A 793 -7.57 -10.75 18.92
N SER A 794 -6.52 -9.95 19.10
CA SER A 794 -6.03 -9.59 20.43
C SER A 794 -6.98 -8.67 21.18
N ASP A 795 -6.92 -8.69 22.51
CA ASP A 795 -7.65 -7.73 23.36
C ASP A 795 -7.34 -6.28 22.99
N ALA A 796 -6.13 -5.97 22.49
CA ALA A 796 -5.77 -4.61 22.07
C ALA A 796 -6.56 -4.15 20.83
N ILE A 797 -6.74 -5.04 19.85
CA ILE A 797 -7.61 -4.79 18.69
C ILE A 797 -9.05 -4.61 19.15
N LYS A 798 -9.57 -5.55 19.95
CA LYS A 798 -10.96 -5.57 20.44
C LYS A 798 -11.32 -4.32 21.26
N ASN A 799 -10.46 -3.93 22.21
CA ASN A 799 -10.61 -2.69 22.97
C ASN A 799 -10.56 -1.44 22.07
N THR A 800 -9.76 -1.45 21.00
CA THR A 800 -9.72 -0.33 20.03
C THR A 800 -11.02 -0.24 19.23
N GLN A 801 -11.58 -1.36 18.78
CA GLN A 801 -12.89 -1.42 18.10
C GLN A 801 -14.03 -0.90 19.00
N ASP A 802 -14.03 -1.27 20.28
CA ASP A 802 -15.00 -0.74 21.26
C ASP A 802 -14.75 0.74 21.59
N ASN A 803 -13.51 1.22 21.62
CA ASN A 803 -13.20 2.65 21.77
C ASN A 803 -13.67 3.49 20.58
N VAL A 804 -13.52 2.98 19.35
CA VAL A 804 -14.07 3.60 18.13
C VAL A 804 -15.60 3.72 18.23
N TYR A 805 -16.28 2.62 18.59
CA TYR A 805 -17.73 2.61 18.82
C TYR A 805 -18.16 3.64 19.87
N ASN A 806 -17.56 3.61 21.06
CA ASN A 806 -17.92 4.48 22.17
C ASN A 806 -17.72 5.97 21.82
N THR A 807 -16.62 6.30 21.14
CA THR A 807 -16.32 7.66 20.69
C THR A 807 -17.33 8.15 19.66
N ILE A 808 -17.61 7.35 18.63
CA ILE A 808 -18.58 7.69 17.58
C ILE A 808 -19.98 7.85 18.16
N LYS A 809 -20.38 6.95 19.07
CA LYS A 809 -21.67 7.04 19.77
C LYS A 809 -21.79 8.32 20.60
N GLN A 810 -20.72 8.70 21.32
CA GLN A 810 -20.65 9.95 22.06
C GLN A 810 -20.81 11.17 21.12
N TRP A 811 -20.12 11.20 19.98
CA TRP A 811 -20.25 12.30 19.01
C TRP A 811 -21.68 12.42 18.46
N ILE A 812 -22.32 11.30 18.13
CA ILE A 812 -23.72 11.25 17.66
C ILE A 812 -24.66 11.78 18.75
N ASP A 813 -24.51 11.32 20.01
CA ASP A 813 -25.36 11.74 21.11
C ASP A 813 -25.22 13.24 21.44
N GLN A 814 -23.99 13.78 21.40
CA GLN A 814 -23.73 15.21 21.56
C GLN A 814 -24.40 16.02 20.44
N ALA A 815 -24.22 15.64 19.17
CA ALA A 815 -24.82 16.35 18.04
C ALA A 815 -26.36 16.33 18.09
N ASN A 816 -26.96 15.21 18.52
CA ASN A 816 -28.41 15.11 18.70
C ASN A 816 -28.92 15.98 19.85
N GLN A 817 -28.15 16.10 20.95
CA GLN A 817 -28.46 17.03 22.05
C GLN A 817 -28.40 18.50 21.58
N ASP A 818 -27.35 18.90 20.86
CA ASP A 818 -27.20 20.25 20.31
C ASP A 818 -28.37 20.62 19.37
N SER A 819 -28.75 19.71 18.45
CA SER A 819 -29.91 19.89 17.59
C SER A 819 -31.22 20.06 18.39
N SER A 820 -31.42 19.26 19.44
CA SER A 820 -32.61 19.38 20.30
C SER A 820 -32.67 20.70 21.05
N TYR A 821 -31.52 21.21 21.53
CA TYR A 821 -31.41 22.48 22.26
C TYR A 821 -31.72 23.68 21.35
N ILE A 822 -31.23 23.66 20.11
CA ILE A 822 -31.54 24.68 19.10
C ILE A 822 -33.05 24.71 18.81
N ILE A 823 -33.68 23.54 18.60
CA ILE A 823 -35.13 23.45 18.37
C ILE A 823 -35.91 24.03 19.55
N LEU A 824 -35.52 23.71 20.79
CA LEU A 824 -36.16 24.24 22.00
C LEU A 824 -36.06 25.76 22.13
N GLN A 825 -34.91 26.37 21.79
CA GLN A 825 -34.76 27.84 21.81
C GLN A 825 -35.60 28.55 20.75
N TYR A 826 -35.82 27.95 19.58
CA TYR A 826 -36.73 28.50 18.55
C TYR A 826 -38.20 28.18 18.79
N GLN A 827 -38.53 27.19 19.63
CA GLN A 827 -39.91 26.86 20.01
C GLN A 827 -40.42 27.61 21.25
N THR A 828 -39.57 28.28 22.03
CA THR A 828 -40.03 29.29 23.01
C THR A 828 -40.45 30.57 22.30
N PRO A 829 -41.74 30.96 22.30
CA PRO A 829 -42.14 32.28 21.85
C PRO A 829 -41.66 33.32 22.86
N ASN A 830 -41.24 34.50 22.40
CA ASN A 830 -41.00 35.63 23.29
C ASN A 830 -42.25 35.90 24.14
N LYS A 831 -42.08 35.90 25.46
CA LYS A 831 -43.07 36.28 26.48
C LYS A 831 -42.57 37.50 27.24
#